data_AF-A0A949DV16-F1
#
_entry.id   AF-A0A949DV16-F1
#
_cell.length_a   1.000
_cell.length_b   1.000
_cell.length_c   1.000
_cell.angle_alpha   90.00
_cell.angle_beta   90.00
_cell.angle_gamma   90.00
#
_symmetry.space_group_name_H-M   'P 1'
#
loop_
_entity.id
_entity.type
_entity.pdbx_description
1 polymer ?
#
loop_
_entity_poly.entity_id
_entity_poly.type
_entity_poly.pdbx_seq_one_letter_code
_entity_poly.pdbx_strand_id
1 'polypeptide(L)'
;MDQFVQGRGTLLAPLEIDDVAGVEMMCLSCHDGSNQDSRSKVWLRDMHKTGIVPSDKVTIPKMFPLSHDGKIVCATCHSAHSNPTDTSIERSVFLRITNNDSIMCEMCHVAKKDKVHNHPLHEGKRLLPTTIYDAGGVRSVTDPKLLICESCHTAHGAVERNLILPVTNSVLCATCHGDKIDDTSAPPSQQKNHPLLVKYKPDPAHEKDMRALPKNTLQCLSCHKVHGYEAGIKGLIAAKGTLCTYCHKDKEDLDSTPASWKKNHPLSVAFKSVAESAKLLEAGPKGTVRCYTCHKVHGHEPGTRGLAAKRDILCAACHIQQSLVAGTDHDLGVTAPDTINAAEQNVKQAGICSPCHTPHNATGRTLSARRIVKYSDEHSAICISCHQEKGPALKKTVGQHSHPVGIAVKNSTLPLFKKNINSEIMACQTCHNPHQWQPGLQKKGIGVNLEGNAVNSFLRKPAGTDPALCASCHPDHYLIEGTDHDLAVTAPEKTNITGQHVQQSGVCGTCHVPHNAAGRSLWAGSRTVTKNASPSALCLDCHHKDGVAAKKTTGQHSHPVNVVADSQSLPLYTRVDKKKVIECFSCHNPHRWVARSDKKGKGVNLEGNGDSSFLRAGTLEKPLLCENCHQQKAQVTGTDHDMRLRAPSSVNLHGQKASEGSVCAPCHSVHNASGEILLWNSPLADQGQDFMERACNGCHSQSGAGKDKIVTSGVHPKQLYFGYHKSYRDILLSMEPVQDPIPLYSDQGVQSLKGEISCPTCHNAHVWNAKTGDIEQKGNQEGTVVDSFLRKGARNDLCYVCHGKNTLILYRYYHDAKEKQSILRHSSVKQQQLVPAK
;
A
#
# COMPACT_ATOMS: atom_id res chain seq x y z
N MET A 1 -1.79 46.08 96.59
CA MET A 1 -0.75 46.01 95.54
C MET A 1 0.55 45.38 96.07
N ASP A 2 0.96 45.66 97.31
CA ASP A 2 2.28 45.23 97.85
C ASP A 2 2.47 43.71 98.04
N GLN A 3 1.41 42.91 98.21
CA GLN A 3 1.55 41.45 98.38
C GLN A 3 1.92 40.73 97.07
N PHE A 4 1.51 41.23 95.91
CA PHE A 4 1.80 40.59 94.61
C PHE A 4 3.25 40.81 94.17
N VAL A 5 3.89 41.89 94.63
CA VAL A 5 5.26 42.28 94.24
C VAL A 5 6.32 41.55 95.08
N GLN A 6 5.96 41.02 96.25
CA GLN A 6 6.89 40.35 97.17
C GLN A 6 7.00 38.83 96.98
N GLY A 7 6.31 38.24 95.99
CA GLY A 7 6.38 36.81 95.70
C GLY A 7 6.00 35.93 96.89
N ARG A 8 4.89 36.23 97.58
CA ARG A 8 4.34 35.39 98.67
C ARG A 8 2.84 35.18 98.48
N GLY A 9 2.37 33.96 98.75
CA GLY A 9 0.98 33.55 98.59
C GLY A 9 0.06 34.21 99.62
N THR A 10 -1.25 34.08 99.43
CA THR A 10 -2.26 34.58 100.38
C THR A 10 -2.79 33.45 101.27
N LEU A 11 -3.54 33.78 102.33
CA LEU A 11 -4.25 32.79 103.15
C LEU A 11 -5.33 32.00 102.38
N LEU A 12 -5.78 32.52 101.22
CA LEU A 12 -6.83 31.91 100.40
C LEU A 12 -6.28 31.06 99.24
N ALA A 13 -5.03 31.32 98.82
CA ALA A 13 -4.35 30.56 97.77
C ALA A 13 -2.82 30.69 97.92
N PRO A 14 -2.06 29.56 97.86
CA PRO A 14 -0.60 29.59 97.89
C PRO A 14 -0.03 30.38 96.70
N LEU A 15 1.23 30.81 96.81
CA LEU A 15 1.90 31.47 95.69
C LEU A 15 2.04 30.46 94.56
N GLU A 16 1.51 30.81 93.41
CA GLU A 16 1.74 30.03 92.20
C GLU A 16 3.20 30.20 91.78
N ILE A 17 3.98 29.13 91.93
CA ILE A 17 5.42 29.10 91.62
C ILE A 17 5.68 28.61 90.19
N ASP A 18 4.69 27.95 89.59
CA ASP A 18 4.77 27.48 88.21
C ASP A 18 4.19 28.55 87.27
N ASP A 19 4.83 28.78 86.13
CA ASP A 19 4.33 29.71 85.11
C ASP A 19 3.13 29.08 84.37
N VAL A 20 1.96 29.16 85.00
CA VAL A 20 0.67 28.69 84.46
C VAL A 20 -0.05 29.78 83.66
N ALA A 21 0.57 30.95 83.46
CA ALA A 21 -0.04 32.04 82.71
C ALA A 21 -0.16 31.69 81.22
N GLY A 22 -1.39 31.40 80.79
CA GLY A 22 -1.70 31.06 79.40
C GLY A 22 -1.57 29.58 79.03
N VAL A 23 -1.56 28.69 80.03
CA VAL A 23 -1.90 27.27 79.83
C VAL A 23 -3.40 27.10 79.63
N GLU A 24 -3.80 26.03 78.94
CA GLU A 24 -5.16 25.81 78.45
C GLU A 24 -6.24 25.92 79.54
N MET A 25 -6.01 25.35 80.72
CA MET A 25 -6.96 25.37 81.84
C MET A 25 -7.20 26.78 82.39
N MET A 26 -6.17 27.63 82.38
CA MET A 26 -6.31 29.03 82.80
C MET A 26 -7.21 29.80 81.82
N CYS A 27 -7.00 29.61 80.52
CA CYS A 27 -7.85 30.21 79.50
C CYS A 27 -9.29 29.66 79.57
N LEU A 28 -9.46 28.36 79.79
CA LEU A 28 -10.77 27.74 79.93
C LEU A 28 -11.54 28.28 81.14
N SER A 29 -10.87 28.65 82.24
CA SER A 29 -11.54 29.20 83.43
C SER A 29 -12.34 30.49 83.16
N CYS A 30 -11.96 31.27 82.14
CA CYS A 30 -12.68 32.46 81.70
C CYS A 30 -13.56 32.22 80.46
N HIS A 31 -13.39 31.08 79.79
CA HIS A 31 -14.08 30.69 78.56
C HIS A 31 -14.92 29.40 78.73
N ASP A 32 -15.27 29.07 79.98
CA ASP A 32 -16.01 27.87 80.40
C ASP A 32 -17.48 27.85 79.94
N GLY A 33 -17.94 28.96 79.36
CA GLY A 33 -19.28 29.17 78.84
C GLY A 33 -20.19 29.99 79.75
N SER A 34 -19.71 30.43 80.92
CA SER A 34 -20.50 31.20 81.90
C SER A 34 -20.91 32.61 81.41
N ASN A 35 -20.09 33.26 80.56
CA ASN A 35 -20.40 34.58 79.98
C ASN A 35 -20.92 34.50 78.53
N GLN A 36 -20.18 33.79 77.68
CA GLN A 36 -20.55 33.46 76.31
C GLN A 36 -19.92 32.12 75.98
N ASP A 37 -20.67 31.20 75.38
CA ASP A 37 -20.16 29.87 75.07
C ASP A 37 -19.24 29.86 73.84
N SER A 38 -17.95 30.16 74.07
CA SER A 38 -16.89 30.05 73.08
C SER A 38 -16.27 28.65 72.98
N ARG A 39 -16.69 27.70 73.83
CA ARG A 39 -16.07 26.36 73.89
C ARG A 39 -16.17 25.62 72.58
N SER A 40 -17.32 25.76 71.90
CA SER A 40 -17.55 25.15 70.59
C SER A 40 -16.56 25.63 69.52
N LYS A 41 -16.13 26.90 69.58
CA LYS A 41 -15.18 27.47 68.62
C LYS A 41 -13.74 27.19 69.02
N VAL A 42 -13.39 27.27 70.30
CA VAL A 42 -11.99 27.23 70.72
C VAL A 42 -11.54 25.82 71.11
N TRP A 43 -12.36 25.02 71.80
CA TRP A 43 -11.95 23.72 72.37
C TRP A 43 -12.62 22.49 71.73
N LEU A 44 -13.90 22.55 71.35
CA LEU A 44 -14.63 21.36 70.88
C LEU A 44 -14.43 21.05 69.39
N ARG A 45 -14.19 22.08 68.58
CA ARG A 45 -13.89 21.95 67.15
C ARG A 45 -12.39 21.96 66.91
N ASP A 46 -11.99 21.71 65.67
CA ASP A 46 -10.57 21.69 65.35
C ASP A 46 -9.94 23.08 65.56
N MET A 47 -8.76 23.06 66.16
CA MET A 47 -7.96 24.23 66.51
C MET A 47 -6.49 23.99 66.19
N HIS A 48 -5.74 25.08 66.07
CA HIS A 48 -4.30 25.07 66.07
C HIS A 48 -3.80 24.37 67.35
N LYS A 49 -3.06 23.28 67.19
CA LYS A 49 -2.73 22.39 68.31
C LYS A 49 -1.80 23.08 69.30
N THR A 50 -2.15 22.98 70.58
CA THR A 50 -1.35 23.36 71.75
C THR A 50 -0.77 22.10 72.41
N GLY A 51 0.20 22.27 73.32
CA GLY A 51 0.87 21.17 74.02
C GLY A 51 1.86 20.37 73.15
N ILE A 52 2.13 20.82 71.93
CA ILE A 52 3.04 20.17 70.98
C ILE A 52 4.31 20.99 70.78
N VAL A 53 5.43 20.31 70.56
CA VAL A 53 6.67 20.97 70.13
C VAL A 53 6.51 21.39 68.66
N PRO A 54 6.81 22.66 68.30
CA PRO A 54 6.77 23.10 66.90
C PRO A 54 7.63 22.21 66.00
N SER A 55 7.14 21.86 64.81
CA SER A 55 7.93 21.10 63.84
C SER A 55 9.11 21.92 63.29
N ASP A 56 10.14 21.24 62.82
CA ASP A 56 11.27 21.82 62.05
C ASP A 56 10.85 22.61 60.79
N LYS A 57 9.62 22.42 60.30
CA LYS A 57 9.06 23.11 59.11
C LYS A 57 8.49 24.51 59.40
N VAL A 58 8.44 24.94 60.66
CA VAL A 58 7.99 26.28 61.04
C VAL A 58 9.08 27.00 61.81
N THR A 59 9.14 28.31 61.68
CA THR A 59 10.08 29.14 62.43
C THR A 59 9.28 29.88 63.48
N ILE A 60 9.56 29.75 64.78
CA ILE A 60 8.82 30.51 65.80
C ILE A 60 9.64 31.73 66.20
N PRO A 61 9.25 32.96 65.80
CA PRO A 61 9.88 34.18 66.28
C PRO A 61 9.87 34.29 67.80
N LYS A 62 10.91 34.91 68.38
CA LYS A 62 11.06 35.09 69.84
C LYS A 62 9.86 35.77 70.53
N MET A 63 9.12 36.61 69.80
CA MET A 63 7.93 37.29 70.32
C MET A 63 6.72 36.39 70.56
N PHE A 64 6.74 35.16 70.03
CA PHE A 64 5.74 34.13 70.29
C PHE A 64 6.35 33.10 71.25
N PRO A 65 6.17 33.28 72.58
CA PRO A 65 6.81 32.43 73.57
C PRO A 65 6.26 31.01 73.52
N LEU A 66 7.14 30.04 73.72
CA LEU A 66 6.78 28.65 73.97
C LEU A 66 6.74 28.40 75.48
N SER A 67 6.13 27.30 75.91
CA SER A 67 6.23 26.86 77.30
C SER A 67 7.68 26.56 77.70
N HIS A 68 7.91 26.33 79.00
CA HIS A 68 9.22 25.89 79.50
C HIS A 68 9.75 24.64 78.79
N ASP A 69 8.87 23.71 78.42
CA ASP A 69 9.18 22.50 77.64
C ASP A 69 9.35 22.75 76.13
N GLY A 70 9.29 24.00 75.65
CA GLY A 70 9.34 24.34 74.23
C GLY A 70 8.08 23.97 73.44
N LYS A 71 6.92 23.86 74.09
CA LYS A 71 5.63 23.55 73.44
C LYS A 71 4.84 24.80 73.11
N ILE A 72 4.01 24.74 72.07
CA ILE A 72 3.04 25.78 71.72
C ILE A 72 1.94 25.80 72.79
N VAL A 73 1.62 26.98 73.32
CA VAL A 73 0.56 27.20 74.31
C VAL A 73 -0.37 28.33 73.86
N CYS A 74 -1.48 28.56 74.57
CA CYS A 74 -2.42 29.64 74.22
C CYS A 74 -1.70 31.01 74.23
N ALA A 75 -0.83 31.21 75.24
CA ALA A 75 0.05 32.39 75.33
C ALA A 75 1.08 32.51 74.21
N THR A 76 1.27 31.53 73.33
CA THR A 76 2.15 31.69 72.16
C THR A 76 1.57 32.71 71.19
N CYS A 77 0.25 32.67 70.94
CA CYS A 77 -0.44 33.58 70.03
C CYS A 77 -1.18 34.70 70.76
N HIS A 78 -1.68 34.42 71.97
CA HIS A 78 -2.47 35.35 72.77
C HIS A 78 -1.64 36.03 73.88
N SER A 79 -2.13 37.20 74.31
CA SER A 79 -1.67 37.93 75.50
C SER A 79 -2.87 38.13 76.42
N ALA A 80 -2.73 38.12 77.75
CA ALA A 80 -3.86 38.49 78.62
C ALA A 80 -4.09 40.02 78.67
N HIS A 81 -3.18 40.80 78.08
CA HIS A 81 -3.18 42.25 78.07
C HIS A 81 -3.24 42.78 76.63
N SER A 82 -3.88 43.94 76.44
CA SER A 82 -4.03 44.55 75.12
C SER A 82 -2.68 44.91 74.49
N ASN A 83 -2.60 44.73 73.18
CA ASN A 83 -1.55 45.34 72.38
C ASN A 83 -1.82 46.86 72.31
N PRO A 84 -0.85 47.74 72.60
CA PRO A 84 -1.06 49.20 72.63
C PRO A 84 -1.56 49.84 71.32
N THR A 85 -1.61 49.12 70.19
CA THR A 85 -1.99 49.65 68.87
C THR A 85 -3.43 49.35 68.41
N ASP A 86 -4.24 48.61 69.16
CA ASP A 86 -5.66 48.37 68.82
C ASP A 86 -6.52 48.38 70.09
N THR A 87 -7.35 49.41 70.24
CA THR A 87 -8.17 49.68 71.44
C THR A 87 -9.64 49.29 71.26
N SER A 88 -10.00 48.59 70.19
CA SER A 88 -11.41 48.23 69.92
C SER A 88 -11.85 46.96 70.68
N ILE A 89 -12.90 47.08 71.50
CA ILE A 89 -13.52 45.98 72.29
C ILE A 89 -14.09 44.88 71.38
N GLU A 90 -14.45 45.21 70.14
CA GLU A 90 -15.07 44.28 69.18
C GLU A 90 -14.07 43.28 68.58
N ARG A 91 -12.75 43.51 68.74
CA ARG A 91 -11.66 42.65 68.25
C ARG A 91 -10.81 42.03 69.37
N SER A 92 -11.14 42.29 70.63
CA SER A 92 -10.34 41.87 71.78
C SER A 92 -10.60 40.42 72.18
N VAL A 93 -10.05 39.48 71.40
CA VAL A 93 -9.36 38.32 71.97
C VAL A 93 -7.88 38.58 71.72
N PHE A 94 -7.24 39.19 72.71
CA PHE A 94 -5.89 39.77 72.69
C PHE A 94 -4.85 38.90 71.96
N LEU A 95 -4.66 39.13 70.66
CA LEU A 95 -3.52 38.60 69.93
C LEU A 95 -2.27 39.40 70.30
N ARG A 96 -1.11 38.73 70.35
CA ARG A 96 0.17 39.41 70.64
C ARG A 96 0.54 40.48 69.61
N ILE A 97 0.06 40.32 68.38
CA ILE A 97 0.17 41.31 67.31
C ILE A 97 -1.14 41.39 66.54
N THR A 98 -1.36 42.52 65.88
CA THR A 98 -2.46 42.68 64.93
C THR A 98 -2.24 41.72 63.74
N ASN A 99 -3.20 40.86 63.47
CA ASN A 99 -3.12 39.89 62.36
C ASN A 99 -3.72 40.43 61.06
N ASN A 100 -3.39 41.66 60.68
CA ASN A 100 -3.82 42.22 59.41
C ASN A 100 -3.24 41.40 58.25
N ASP A 101 -4.12 40.92 57.37
CA ASP A 101 -3.78 40.11 56.21
C ASP A 101 -2.83 38.92 56.52
N SER A 102 -3.13 38.17 57.58
CA SER A 102 -2.38 36.95 57.96
C SER A 102 -0.92 37.13 58.38
N ILE A 103 -0.46 38.34 58.69
CA ILE A 103 0.94 38.58 59.03
C ILE A 103 1.45 37.69 60.17
N MET A 104 0.63 37.43 61.19
CA MET A 104 0.98 36.54 62.31
C MET A 104 1.18 35.09 61.85
N CYS A 105 0.33 34.60 60.95
CA CYS A 105 0.46 33.27 60.37
C CYS A 105 1.75 33.14 59.55
N GLU A 106 2.07 34.17 58.75
CA GLU A 106 3.26 34.18 57.90
C GLU A 106 4.58 34.22 58.66
N MET A 107 4.59 34.83 59.85
CA MET A 107 5.78 34.88 60.69
C MET A 107 6.23 33.49 61.16
N CYS A 108 5.27 32.56 61.32
CA CYS A 108 5.56 31.19 61.70
C CYS A 108 5.63 30.22 60.51
N HIS A 109 4.70 30.35 59.57
CA HIS A 109 4.59 29.52 58.37
C HIS A 109 5.33 30.13 57.18
N VAL A 110 6.58 30.55 57.37
CA VAL A 110 7.39 31.28 56.38
C VAL A 110 7.47 30.53 55.04
N ALA A 111 7.63 29.19 55.07
CA ALA A 111 7.69 28.35 53.87
C ALA A 111 6.35 28.26 53.10
N LYS A 112 5.25 28.80 53.64
CA LYS A 112 3.93 28.86 53.01
C LYS A 112 3.59 30.24 52.43
N LYS A 113 4.46 31.24 52.64
CA LYS A 113 4.32 32.63 52.18
C LYS A 113 4.48 32.81 50.67
N ASP A 114 4.96 31.79 49.97
CA ASP A 114 5.37 31.89 48.57
C ASP A 114 4.27 32.48 47.66
N LYS A 115 4.61 33.58 46.96
CA LYS A 115 3.70 34.42 46.17
C LYS A 115 3.59 33.99 44.71
N VAL A 116 4.38 33.03 44.24
CA VAL A 116 4.54 32.76 42.79
C VAL A 116 3.67 31.59 42.32
N HIS A 117 2.78 31.09 43.17
CA HIS A 117 2.26 29.74 43.08
C HIS A 117 0.73 29.64 43.28
N ASN A 118 0.17 28.43 43.13
CA ASN A 118 -1.26 28.14 43.02
C ASN A 118 -1.98 28.68 44.26
N HIS A 119 -2.93 29.60 44.04
CA HIS A 119 -3.54 30.46 45.07
C HIS A 119 -2.51 31.35 45.79
N PRO A 120 -1.96 32.37 45.11
CA PRO A 120 -0.96 33.25 45.69
C PRO A 120 -1.57 34.12 46.79
N LEU A 121 -0.93 34.14 47.95
CA LEU A 121 -1.31 35.02 49.06
C LEU A 121 -1.07 36.48 48.66
N HIS A 122 -1.96 37.37 49.11
CA HIS A 122 -1.94 38.80 48.79
C HIS A 122 -2.11 39.10 47.30
N GLU A 123 -2.76 38.19 46.58
CA GLU A 123 -3.12 38.36 45.18
C GLU A 123 -4.57 37.96 44.95
N GLY A 124 -5.21 38.59 43.97
CA GLY A 124 -6.56 38.26 43.56
C GLY A 124 -7.16 39.31 42.65
N LYS A 125 -7.92 38.87 41.64
CA LYS A 125 -8.53 39.76 40.64
C LYS A 125 -10.03 39.94 40.83
N ARG A 126 -10.65 39.15 41.72
CA ARG A 126 -12.09 39.05 41.92
C ARG A 126 -12.39 39.01 43.41
N LEU A 127 -13.56 39.50 43.79
CA LEU A 127 -14.05 39.35 45.15
C LEU A 127 -14.24 37.86 45.46
N LEU A 128 -13.84 37.45 46.67
CA LEU A 128 -14.11 36.10 47.14
C LEU A 128 -15.63 35.93 47.37
N PRO A 129 -16.18 34.73 47.13
CA PRO A 129 -17.59 34.42 47.37
C PRO A 129 -18.02 34.73 48.81
N THR A 130 -19.24 35.22 49.01
CA THR A 130 -19.77 35.53 50.35
C THR A 130 -19.81 34.30 51.25
N THR A 131 -20.05 33.13 50.66
CA THR A 131 -20.06 31.82 51.31
C THR A 131 -18.76 31.47 52.03
N ILE A 132 -17.61 32.03 51.62
CA ILE A 132 -16.34 31.89 52.36
C ILE A 132 -16.42 32.64 53.69
N TYR A 133 -16.97 33.85 53.70
CA TYR A 133 -17.10 34.66 54.89
C TYR A 133 -18.20 34.14 55.82
N ASP A 134 -19.30 33.65 55.25
CA ASP A 134 -20.38 33.00 56.01
C ASP A 134 -19.89 31.73 56.73
N ALA A 135 -18.87 31.06 56.16
CA ALA A 135 -18.19 29.91 56.77
C ALA A 135 -17.13 30.30 57.83
N GLY A 136 -16.92 31.60 58.09
CA GLY A 136 -15.95 32.10 59.06
C GLY A 136 -14.60 32.51 58.49
N GLY A 137 -14.47 32.61 57.16
CA GLY A 137 -13.29 33.21 56.53
C GLY A 137 -13.19 34.72 56.78
N VAL A 138 -11.97 35.24 56.79
CA VAL A 138 -11.70 36.66 57.05
C VAL A 138 -11.39 37.42 55.75
N ARG A 139 -11.91 38.64 55.65
CA ARG A 139 -11.60 39.58 54.55
C ARG A 139 -10.24 40.22 54.79
N SER A 140 -9.47 40.34 53.72
CA SER A 140 -8.30 41.20 53.75
C SER A 140 -8.72 42.64 54.07
N VAL A 141 -7.93 43.27 54.94
CA VAL A 141 -8.13 44.67 55.34
C VAL A 141 -7.53 45.64 54.33
N THR A 142 -6.58 45.18 53.51
CA THR A 142 -5.94 45.97 52.45
C THR A 142 -6.77 46.00 51.17
N ASP A 143 -7.21 44.84 50.65
CA ASP A 143 -8.12 44.78 49.50
C ASP A 143 -8.99 43.50 49.57
N PRO A 144 -10.33 43.60 49.56
CA PRO A 144 -11.24 42.45 49.68
C PRO A 144 -11.15 41.41 48.55
N LYS A 145 -10.36 41.66 47.50
CA LYS A 145 -10.05 40.69 46.44
C LYS A 145 -8.87 39.79 46.77
N LEU A 146 -8.03 40.16 47.74
CA LEU A 146 -6.82 39.41 48.05
C LEU A 146 -7.16 38.14 48.82
N LEU A 147 -6.49 37.05 48.42
CA LEU A 147 -6.51 35.81 49.18
C LEU A 147 -5.49 35.91 50.32
N ILE A 148 -5.93 35.67 51.56
CA ILE A 148 -5.08 35.61 52.75
C ILE A 148 -5.20 34.22 53.40
N CYS A 149 -4.35 33.87 54.37
CA CYS A 149 -4.42 32.56 55.03
C CYS A 149 -5.81 32.34 55.65
N GLU A 150 -6.35 33.35 56.32
CA GLU A 150 -7.68 33.28 56.94
C GLU A 150 -8.85 33.28 55.94
N SER A 151 -8.59 33.41 54.63
CA SER A 151 -9.63 33.18 53.62
C SER A 151 -10.00 31.70 53.47
N CYS A 152 -9.15 30.78 53.94
CA CYS A 152 -9.40 29.34 53.88
C CYS A 152 -9.14 28.65 55.22
N HIS A 153 -8.22 29.19 56.02
CA HIS A 153 -7.85 28.66 57.31
C HIS A 153 -8.52 29.40 58.46
N THR A 154 -8.67 28.73 59.60
CA THR A 154 -8.97 29.39 60.87
C THR A 154 -8.14 28.75 61.97
N ALA A 155 -7.67 29.56 62.91
CA ALA A 155 -6.93 29.06 64.06
C ALA A 155 -7.83 28.25 65.01
N HIS A 156 -9.12 28.60 65.08
CA HIS A 156 -10.10 27.99 65.97
C HIS A 156 -11.42 27.75 65.23
N GLY A 157 -12.12 26.67 65.57
CA GLY A 157 -13.50 26.45 65.14
C GLY A 157 -13.63 25.83 63.77
N ALA A 158 -12.53 25.26 63.26
CA ALA A 158 -12.45 24.72 61.92
C ALA A 158 -13.26 23.42 61.79
N VAL A 159 -13.71 23.13 60.57
CA VAL A 159 -14.49 21.91 60.28
C VAL A 159 -13.59 20.73 59.92
N GLU A 160 -12.42 20.98 59.33
CA GLU A 160 -11.44 19.95 58.97
C GLU A 160 -10.04 20.55 58.89
N ARG A 161 -9.08 20.09 59.71
CA ARG A 161 -7.64 20.42 59.60
C ARG A 161 -7.37 21.92 59.51
N ASN A 162 -7.95 22.70 60.42
CA ASN A 162 -7.88 24.17 60.42
C ASN A 162 -8.41 24.85 59.15
N LEU A 163 -9.32 24.22 58.39
CA LEU A 163 -10.03 24.83 57.26
C LEU A 163 -11.46 25.24 57.65
N ILE A 164 -11.92 26.37 57.12
CA ILE A 164 -13.27 26.91 57.34
C ILE A 164 -14.37 26.09 56.64
N LEU A 165 -14.03 25.39 55.57
CA LEU A 165 -14.90 24.47 54.84
C LEU A 165 -14.19 23.13 54.63
N PRO A 166 -14.93 22.01 54.53
CA PRO A 166 -14.32 20.71 54.29
C PRO A 166 -13.62 20.71 52.93
N VAL A 167 -12.44 20.12 52.86
CA VAL A 167 -11.78 19.90 51.56
C VAL A 167 -12.18 18.55 50.96
N THR A 168 -12.68 17.65 51.82
CA THR A 168 -13.38 16.43 51.43
C THR A 168 -14.52 16.76 50.45
N ASN A 169 -14.67 15.94 49.40
CA ASN A 169 -15.60 16.18 48.28
C ASN A 169 -15.37 17.50 47.52
N SER A 170 -14.20 18.12 47.68
CA SER A 170 -13.84 19.39 47.04
C SER A 170 -14.75 20.58 47.41
N VAL A 171 -15.47 20.53 48.55
CA VAL A 171 -16.45 21.57 48.93
C VAL A 171 -15.80 22.96 48.96
N LEU A 172 -14.68 23.11 49.67
CA LEU A 172 -13.93 24.37 49.72
C LEU A 172 -13.51 24.87 48.32
N CYS A 173 -13.09 23.97 47.43
CA CYS A 173 -12.65 24.33 46.09
C CYS A 173 -13.83 24.78 45.21
N ALA A 174 -14.96 24.06 45.32
CA ALA A 174 -16.21 24.31 44.60
C ALA A 174 -16.80 25.70 44.89
N THR A 175 -16.61 26.19 46.12
CA THR A 175 -17.09 27.50 46.54
C THR A 175 -16.57 28.63 45.65
N CYS A 176 -15.31 28.56 45.23
CA CYS A 176 -14.68 29.58 44.37
C CYS A 176 -14.59 29.16 42.90
N HIS A 177 -14.46 27.86 42.61
CA HIS A 177 -14.25 27.30 41.26
C HIS A 177 -15.46 26.51 40.77
N GLY A 178 -16.67 27.03 40.98
CA GLY A 178 -17.91 26.35 40.60
C GLY A 178 -18.04 26.07 39.11
N ASP A 179 -17.38 26.85 38.24
CA ASP A 179 -17.36 26.63 36.78
C ASP A 179 -16.46 25.45 36.35
N LYS A 180 -15.68 24.89 37.29
CA LYS A 180 -14.78 23.73 37.06
C LYS A 180 -15.40 22.41 37.48
N ILE A 181 -16.64 22.43 37.93
CA ILE A 181 -17.39 21.26 38.37
C ILE A 181 -18.64 21.17 37.50
N ASP A 182 -18.85 20.01 36.90
CA ASP A 182 -20.09 19.75 36.18
C ASP A 182 -21.16 19.26 37.15
N ASP A 183 -22.41 19.60 36.85
CA ASP A 183 -23.56 18.96 37.49
C ASP A 183 -23.57 17.47 37.12
N THR A 184 -23.44 16.61 38.13
CA THR A 184 -23.41 15.16 37.96
C THR A 184 -24.71 14.58 37.38
N SER A 185 -25.82 15.32 37.45
CA SER A 185 -27.10 14.95 36.86
C SER A 185 -27.26 15.44 35.42
N ALA A 186 -26.41 16.36 34.95
CA ALA A 186 -26.48 16.90 33.61
C ALA A 186 -26.06 15.84 32.56
N PRO A 187 -26.69 15.86 31.36
CA PRO A 187 -26.35 14.93 30.30
C PRO A 187 -24.90 15.17 29.82
N PRO A 188 -24.20 14.13 29.30
CA PRO A 188 -22.83 14.26 28.81
C PRO A 188 -22.62 15.34 27.73
N SER A 189 -23.69 15.73 27.03
CA SER A 189 -23.70 16.82 26.04
C SER A 189 -23.53 18.21 26.65
N GLN A 190 -23.64 18.36 27.98
CA GLN A 190 -23.49 19.62 28.71
C GLN A 190 -22.25 19.65 29.61
N GLN A 191 -21.67 18.48 29.91
CA GLN A 191 -20.45 18.33 30.70
C GLN A 191 -19.24 18.92 29.95
N LYS A 192 -18.41 19.67 30.66
CA LYS A 192 -17.24 20.40 30.13
C LYS A 192 -15.98 20.15 30.95
N ASN A 193 -16.08 19.47 32.08
CA ASN A 193 -15.01 19.25 33.02
C ASN A 193 -14.82 17.76 33.28
N HIS A 194 -13.61 17.41 33.68
CA HIS A 194 -13.29 16.05 34.06
C HIS A 194 -14.13 15.64 35.27
N PRO A 195 -14.75 14.45 35.26
CA PRO A 195 -15.65 14.05 36.32
C PRO A 195 -14.92 13.98 37.68
N LEU A 196 -15.58 14.51 38.70
CA LEU A 196 -15.20 14.40 40.11
C LEU A 196 -16.11 13.38 40.80
N LEU A 197 -15.68 12.90 41.98
CA LEU A 197 -16.42 11.94 42.81
C LEU A 197 -16.67 10.58 42.11
N VAL A 198 -15.89 10.30 41.07
CA VAL A 198 -15.87 9.01 40.37
C VAL A 198 -14.69 8.17 40.84
N LYS A 199 -14.88 6.84 40.86
CA LYS A 199 -13.81 5.90 41.16
C LYS A 199 -12.83 5.81 40.01
N TYR A 200 -11.54 5.80 40.31
CA TYR A 200 -10.48 5.55 39.34
C TYR A 200 -9.69 4.29 39.71
N LYS A 201 -8.95 3.76 38.73
CA LYS A 201 -8.00 2.67 38.95
C LYS A 201 -6.64 3.28 39.29
N PRO A 202 -6.17 3.20 40.55
CA PRO A 202 -4.89 3.78 40.92
C PRO A 202 -3.73 3.00 40.32
N ASP A 203 -2.64 3.70 40.00
CA ASP A 203 -1.33 3.10 39.84
C ASP A 203 -0.66 2.94 41.22
N PRO A 204 -0.36 1.72 41.69
CA PRO A 204 0.27 1.49 42.99
C PRO A 204 1.59 2.25 43.17
N ALA A 205 2.30 2.55 42.08
CA ALA A 205 3.55 3.32 42.12
C ALA A 205 3.36 4.77 42.57
N HIS A 206 2.16 5.34 42.40
CA HIS A 206 1.87 6.75 42.61
C HIS A 206 0.68 6.99 43.57
N GLU A 207 0.19 5.94 44.23
CA GLU A 207 -0.97 6.01 45.12
C GLU A 207 -0.77 6.98 46.30
N LYS A 208 0.47 7.10 46.79
CA LYS A 208 0.83 7.99 47.91
C LYS A 208 0.87 9.47 47.51
N ASP A 209 0.95 9.77 46.22
CA ASP A 209 1.07 11.14 45.70
C ASP A 209 -0.31 11.82 45.55
N MET A 210 -1.36 11.02 45.34
CA MET A 210 -2.72 11.49 45.13
C MET A 210 -3.52 11.53 46.42
N ARG A 211 -4.05 12.71 46.77
CA ARG A 211 -5.03 12.82 47.85
C ARG A 211 -6.43 12.51 47.32
N ALA A 212 -6.78 11.23 47.29
CA ALA A 212 -8.11 10.74 46.91
C ALA A 212 -9.02 10.52 48.13
N LEU A 213 -10.33 10.41 47.87
CA LEU A 213 -11.33 9.96 48.83
C LEU A 213 -11.29 8.42 48.98
N PRO A 214 -11.92 7.84 50.02
CA PRO A 214 -12.00 6.39 50.18
C PRO A 214 -12.45 5.65 48.92
N LYS A 215 -11.95 4.43 48.73
CA LYS A 215 -12.20 3.59 47.54
C LYS A 215 -11.71 4.23 46.23
N ASN A 216 -10.63 5.03 46.29
CA ASN A 216 -9.98 5.66 45.14
C ASN A 216 -10.95 6.54 44.35
N THR A 217 -11.58 7.49 45.05
CA THR A 217 -12.56 8.40 44.45
C THR A 217 -11.92 9.78 44.20
N LEU A 218 -12.03 10.30 42.97
CA LEU A 218 -11.36 11.53 42.54
C LEU A 218 -11.95 12.78 43.20
N GLN A 219 -11.08 13.73 43.54
CA GLN A 219 -11.41 15.07 44.01
C GLN A 219 -10.38 16.09 43.49
N CYS A 220 -10.57 17.39 43.72
CA CYS A 220 -9.64 18.43 43.23
C CYS A 220 -8.20 18.19 43.71
N LEU A 221 -8.01 17.81 44.98
CA LEU A 221 -6.69 17.50 45.54
C LEU A 221 -6.06 16.20 45.04
N SER A 222 -6.78 15.40 44.24
CA SER A 222 -6.19 14.25 43.55
C SER A 222 -5.29 14.70 42.41
N CYS A 223 -5.51 15.90 41.84
CA CYS A 223 -4.70 16.44 40.75
C CYS A 223 -3.93 17.70 41.17
N HIS A 224 -4.50 18.49 42.08
CA HIS A 224 -3.96 19.78 42.49
C HIS A 224 -3.29 19.74 43.87
N LYS A 225 -2.26 20.56 44.01
CA LYS A 225 -1.55 20.81 45.26
C LYS A 225 -1.56 22.31 45.55
N VAL A 226 -2.12 22.69 46.70
CA VAL A 226 -2.26 24.10 47.12
C VAL A 226 -0.94 24.67 47.65
N HIS A 227 -0.16 23.85 48.38
CA HIS A 227 1.11 24.29 48.97
C HIS A 227 2.25 23.33 48.66
N GLY A 228 3.48 23.86 48.52
CA GLY A 228 4.72 23.07 48.48
C GLY A 228 4.80 22.11 47.29
N TYR A 229 4.34 22.54 46.12
CA TYR A 229 4.54 21.83 44.86
C TYR A 229 5.82 22.32 44.16
N GLU A 230 6.34 21.57 43.20
CA GLU A 230 7.60 21.91 42.52
C GLU A 230 7.45 23.10 41.57
N ALA A 231 8.48 23.94 41.44
CA ALA A 231 8.47 25.04 40.49
C ALA A 231 8.23 24.51 39.05
N GLY A 232 7.28 25.10 38.33
CA GLY A 232 6.99 24.76 36.92
C GLY A 232 5.84 23.79 36.66
N ILE A 233 5.32 23.08 37.67
CA ILE A 233 4.15 22.17 37.49
C ILE A 233 2.78 22.84 37.77
N LYS A 234 2.76 24.17 37.93
CA LYS A 234 1.55 25.03 38.03
C LYS A 234 0.49 24.51 39.02
N GLY A 235 0.92 24.06 40.20
CA GLY A 235 -0.01 23.61 41.24
C GLY A 235 -0.67 22.26 41.01
N LEU A 236 -0.09 21.44 40.12
CA LEU A 236 -0.41 20.03 39.99
C LEU A 236 0.45 19.20 40.94
N ILE A 237 0.03 17.97 41.23
CA ILE A 237 0.84 17.01 42.01
C ILE A 237 1.99 16.41 41.19
N ALA A 238 1.92 16.51 39.86
CA ALA A 238 2.92 16.02 38.91
C ALA A 238 2.90 16.88 37.64
N ALA A 239 3.91 16.76 36.79
CA ALA A 239 3.91 17.42 35.49
C ALA A 239 2.69 17.01 34.66
N LYS A 240 2.07 17.98 33.96
CA LYS A 240 0.82 17.78 33.20
C LYS A 240 0.87 16.59 32.22
N GLY A 241 2.04 16.27 31.66
CA GLY A 241 2.22 15.16 30.72
C GLY A 241 2.21 13.78 31.35
N THR A 242 2.60 13.65 32.62
CA THR A 242 2.62 12.38 33.37
C THR A 242 1.41 12.23 34.28
N LEU A 243 0.75 13.32 34.66
CA LEU A 243 -0.42 13.29 35.54
C LEU A 243 -1.52 12.32 35.08
N CYS A 244 -1.76 12.21 33.77
CA CYS A 244 -2.78 11.32 33.22
C CYS A 244 -2.50 9.84 33.50
N THR A 245 -1.22 9.45 33.58
CA THR A 245 -0.81 8.04 33.70
C THR A 245 -1.01 7.49 35.11
N TYR A 246 -1.21 8.36 36.10
CA TYR A 246 -1.55 8.00 37.48
C TYR A 246 -2.89 7.25 37.57
N CYS A 247 -3.80 7.49 36.61
CA CYS A 247 -5.11 6.85 36.51
C CYS A 247 -5.31 6.06 35.20
N HIS A 248 -4.64 6.46 34.11
CA HIS A 248 -4.82 5.92 32.76
C HIS A 248 -3.55 5.24 32.22
N LYS A 249 -2.88 4.45 33.06
CA LYS A 249 -1.64 3.75 32.72
C LYS A 249 -1.74 2.87 31.48
N ASP A 250 -2.92 2.31 31.20
CA ASP A 250 -3.20 1.46 30.03
C ASP A 250 -3.26 2.25 28.70
N LYS A 251 -3.22 3.59 28.76
CA LYS A 251 -3.26 4.48 27.58
C LYS A 251 -1.89 4.96 27.13
N GLU A 252 -0.83 4.62 27.87
CA GLU A 252 0.53 4.97 27.52
C GLU A 252 1.21 3.82 26.77
N ASP A 253 1.42 3.99 25.46
CA ASP A 253 2.32 3.14 24.70
C ASP A 253 3.74 3.74 24.83
N LEU A 254 4.51 3.28 25.81
CA LEU A 254 5.89 3.73 26.04
C LEU A 254 6.75 3.52 24.77
N ASP A 255 7.77 4.36 24.56
CA ASP A 255 8.66 4.27 23.39
C ASP A 255 9.37 2.91 23.25
N SER A 256 9.47 2.15 24.35
CA SER A 256 10.01 0.77 24.40
C SER A 256 9.04 -0.30 23.87
N THR A 257 7.78 0.04 23.60
CA THR A 257 6.82 -0.90 23.00
C THR A 257 7.21 -1.11 21.54
N PRO A 258 7.49 -2.35 21.07
CA PRO A 258 7.82 -2.60 19.68
C PRO A 258 6.74 -2.01 18.77
N ALA A 259 7.13 -1.35 17.68
CA ALA A 259 6.20 -0.71 16.73
C ALA A 259 5.09 -1.66 16.21
N SER A 260 5.30 -2.97 16.31
CA SER A 260 4.34 -4.02 15.96
C SER A 260 3.17 -4.19 16.94
N TRP A 261 3.15 -3.51 18.09
CA TRP A 261 2.18 -3.72 19.18
C TRP A 261 1.52 -2.45 19.73
N LYS A 262 1.75 -1.27 19.12
CA LYS A 262 1.15 -0.02 19.59
C LYS A 262 -0.36 -0.02 19.31
N LYS A 263 -1.17 -0.08 20.38
CA LYS A 263 -2.65 -0.05 20.32
C LYS A 263 -3.19 1.37 20.48
N ASN A 264 -2.34 2.31 20.88
CA ASN A 264 -2.69 3.69 21.13
C ASN A 264 -1.91 4.61 20.20
N HIS A 265 -2.47 5.79 19.95
CA HIS A 265 -1.84 6.82 19.17
C HIS A 265 -0.52 7.23 19.85
N PRO A 266 0.58 7.36 19.09
CA PRO A 266 1.88 7.65 19.68
C PRO A 266 1.89 9.01 20.43
N LEU A 267 2.57 9.01 21.58
CA LEU A 267 2.86 10.20 22.38
C LEU A 267 4.34 10.57 22.24
N SER A 268 4.73 11.76 22.69
CA SER A 268 6.11 12.29 22.64
C SER A 268 6.69 12.46 21.23
N VAL A 269 5.89 12.28 20.17
CA VAL A 269 6.29 12.51 18.78
C VAL A 269 6.09 13.98 18.43
N ALA A 270 7.09 14.59 17.78
CA ALA A 270 7.00 15.97 17.31
C ALA A 270 5.98 16.11 16.17
N PHE A 271 5.17 17.16 16.19
CA PHE A 271 4.27 17.51 15.10
C PHE A 271 4.45 18.96 14.66
N LYS A 272 4.18 19.23 13.38
CA LYS A 272 4.15 20.59 12.84
C LYS A 272 2.71 21.09 12.87
N SER A 273 2.40 22.04 13.75
CA SER A 273 1.12 22.74 13.72
C SER A 273 1.16 23.90 12.73
N VAL A 274 0.05 24.12 12.02
CA VAL A 274 -0.23 25.40 11.36
C VAL A 274 -0.90 26.34 12.37
N ALA A 275 -0.83 27.66 12.15
CA ALA A 275 -1.31 28.67 13.10
C ALA A 275 -2.78 28.45 13.54
N GLU A 276 -3.65 28.00 12.63
CA GLU A 276 -5.05 27.66 12.92
C GLU A 276 -5.17 26.47 13.90
N SER A 277 -4.36 25.43 13.70
CA SER A 277 -4.34 24.23 14.55
C SER A 277 -3.80 24.52 15.95
N ALA A 278 -2.91 25.51 16.09
CA ALA A 278 -2.32 25.90 17.37
C ALA A 278 -3.34 26.55 18.34
N LYS A 279 -4.45 27.09 17.83
CA LYS A 279 -5.55 27.61 18.67
C LYS A 279 -6.35 26.47 19.31
N LEU A 280 -6.37 25.30 18.68
CA LEU A 280 -7.14 24.14 19.12
C LEU A 280 -6.32 23.16 19.97
N LEU A 281 -5.07 22.91 19.56
CA LEU A 281 -4.20 21.88 20.14
C LEU A 281 -3.16 22.49 21.08
N GLU A 282 -3.07 21.95 22.29
CA GLU A 282 -2.00 22.31 23.21
C GLU A 282 -0.77 21.40 23.01
N ALA A 283 0.27 21.94 22.38
CA ALA A 283 1.50 21.19 22.15
C ALA A 283 2.29 20.99 23.46
N GLY A 284 2.90 19.81 23.60
CA GLY A 284 3.85 19.54 24.67
C GLY A 284 5.22 20.17 24.43
N PRO A 285 6.18 19.95 25.34
CA PRO A 285 7.55 20.45 25.20
C PRO A 285 8.15 20.07 23.84
N LYS A 286 8.83 21.04 23.20
CA LYS A 286 9.40 20.91 21.84
C LYS A 286 8.37 20.59 20.74
N GLY A 287 7.10 20.94 20.91
CA GLY A 287 6.07 20.68 19.89
C GLY A 287 5.67 19.21 19.81
N THR A 288 5.68 18.49 20.93
CA THR A 288 5.36 17.05 20.97
C THR A 288 3.88 16.78 21.26
N VAL A 289 3.34 15.68 20.71
CA VAL A 289 1.99 15.20 21.03
C VAL A 289 1.95 14.65 22.46
N ARG A 290 0.97 15.10 23.26
CA ARG A 290 0.70 14.65 24.63
C ARG A 290 -0.80 14.36 24.79
N CYS A 291 -1.20 13.70 25.88
CA CYS A 291 -2.61 13.43 26.16
C CYS A 291 -3.45 14.73 26.11
N TYR A 292 -2.94 15.80 26.70
CA TYR A 292 -3.59 17.11 26.72
C TYR A 292 -3.54 17.88 25.38
N THR A 293 -2.87 17.36 24.36
CA THR A 293 -2.93 17.92 23.02
C THR A 293 -4.31 17.72 22.41
N CYS A 294 -4.95 16.57 22.68
CA CYS A 294 -6.30 16.25 22.23
C CYS A 294 -7.34 16.38 23.35
N HIS A 295 -6.94 16.13 24.60
CA HIS A 295 -7.83 16.16 25.76
C HIS A 295 -7.75 17.47 26.55
N LYS A 296 -8.88 17.87 27.13
CA LYS A 296 -8.94 18.97 28.10
C LYS A 296 -9.60 18.48 29.39
N VAL A 297 -8.93 18.73 30.53
CA VAL A 297 -9.45 18.40 31.86
C VAL A 297 -10.56 19.38 32.26
N HIS A 298 -10.44 20.65 31.87
CA HIS A 298 -11.44 21.68 32.12
C HIS A 298 -11.79 22.39 30.81
N GLY A 299 -13.06 22.74 30.64
CA GLY A 299 -13.54 23.43 29.45
C GLY A 299 -13.31 22.64 28.15
N HIS A 300 -13.48 21.32 28.18
CA HIS A 300 -13.50 20.52 26.96
C HIS A 300 -14.79 20.77 26.16
N GLU A 301 -14.80 20.39 24.88
CA GLU A 301 -15.96 20.56 24.02
C GLU A 301 -17.12 19.68 24.56
N PRO A 302 -18.33 20.23 24.75
CA PRO A 302 -19.45 19.46 25.28
C PRO A 302 -19.79 18.23 24.43
N GLY A 303 -20.13 17.12 25.08
CA GLY A 303 -20.47 15.87 24.38
C GLY A 303 -19.29 15.08 23.80
N THR A 304 -18.05 15.54 23.96
CA THR A 304 -16.87 14.89 23.37
C THR A 304 -16.09 13.98 24.32
N ARG A 305 -16.59 13.77 25.55
CA ARG A 305 -15.96 12.95 26.60
C ARG A 305 -14.50 13.37 26.87
N GLY A 306 -14.28 14.67 27.11
CA GLY A 306 -12.97 15.19 27.50
C GLY A 306 -12.06 15.63 26.36
N LEU A 307 -12.56 15.79 25.13
CA LEU A 307 -11.75 16.24 23.98
C LEU A 307 -11.84 17.76 23.77
N ALA A 308 -10.76 18.36 23.27
CA ALA A 308 -10.71 19.79 22.99
C ALA A 308 -11.65 20.24 21.85
N ALA A 309 -12.01 19.31 20.95
CA ALA A 309 -13.02 19.46 19.91
C ALA A 309 -13.53 18.07 19.47
N LYS A 310 -14.48 18.04 18.55
CA LYS A 310 -14.90 16.81 17.86
C LYS A 310 -13.70 16.14 17.16
N ARG A 311 -13.71 14.80 17.11
CA ARG A 311 -12.57 13.97 16.69
C ARG A 311 -12.09 14.27 15.27
N ASP A 312 -13.01 14.45 14.33
CA ASP A 312 -12.71 14.79 12.93
C ASP A 312 -11.94 16.12 12.81
N ILE A 313 -12.35 17.14 13.58
CA ILE A 313 -11.66 18.43 13.66
C ILE A 313 -10.26 18.26 14.26
N LEU A 314 -10.13 17.49 15.34
CA LEU A 314 -8.83 17.22 15.98
C LEU A 314 -7.87 16.48 15.03
N CYS A 315 -8.34 15.43 14.36
CA CYS A 315 -7.53 14.69 13.41
C CYS A 315 -7.10 15.60 12.24
N ALA A 316 -8.03 16.39 11.67
CA ALA A 316 -7.75 17.28 10.56
C ALA A 316 -6.76 18.40 10.90
N ALA A 317 -6.66 18.80 12.17
CA ALA A 317 -5.70 19.80 12.64
C ALA A 317 -4.22 19.37 12.45
N CYS A 318 -3.94 18.06 12.43
CA CYS A 318 -2.60 17.51 12.16
C CYS A 318 -2.52 16.76 10.82
N HIS A 319 -3.60 16.08 10.42
CA HIS A 319 -3.69 15.23 9.23
C HIS A 319 -4.50 15.91 8.11
N ILE A 320 -4.07 17.11 7.74
CA ILE A 320 -4.79 17.99 6.79
C ILE A 320 -5.05 17.28 5.46
N GLN A 321 -4.04 16.61 4.90
CA GLN A 321 -4.18 15.88 3.62
C GLN A 321 -5.13 14.69 3.74
N GLN A 322 -5.13 13.98 4.87
CA GLN A 322 -6.01 12.83 5.06
C GLN A 322 -7.48 13.26 5.23
N SER A 323 -7.74 14.51 5.63
CA SER A 323 -9.10 15.05 5.73
C SER A 323 -9.83 15.18 4.39
N LEU A 324 -9.12 15.00 3.27
CA LEU A 324 -9.70 14.97 1.91
C LEU A 324 -10.62 13.77 1.67
N VAL A 325 -10.61 12.76 2.54
CA VAL A 325 -11.55 11.63 2.51
C VAL A 325 -13.01 12.08 2.72
N ALA A 326 -13.23 13.22 3.37
CA ALA A 326 -14.57 13.75 3.63
C ALA A 326 -15.37 13.91 2.32
N GLY A 327 -16.62 13.46 2.33
CA GLY A 327 -17.53 13.54 1.19
C GLY A 327 -17.17 12.63 -0.01
N THR A 328 -16.16 11.76 0.12
CA THR A 328 -15.82 10.73 -0.89
C THR A 328 -16.54 9.41 -0.59
N ASP A 329 -16.39 8.39 -1.44
CA ASP A 329 -17.00 7.07 -1.21
C ASP A 329 -16.51 6.37 0.08
N HIS A 330 -15.35 6.74 0.60
CA HIS A 330 -14.83 6.24 1.89
C HIS A 330 -15.31 7.07 3.09
N ASP A 331 -16.06 8.15 2.87
CA ASP A 331 -16.84 8.77 3.92
C ASP A 331 -18.06 7.88 4.20
N LEU A 332 -17.96 7.02 5.22
CA LEU A 332 -19.06 6.14 5.57
C LEU A 332 -20.28 6.90 6.08
N GLY A 333 -20.18 8.19 6.41
CA GLY A 333 -21.35 9.03 6.65
C GLY A 333 -22.23 9.19 5.40
N VAL A 334 -21.64 9.05 4.22
CA VAL A 334 -22.31 9.09 2.91
C VAL A 334 -22.71 7.70 2.44
N THR A 335 -21.79 6.73 2.50
CA THR A 335 -22.00 5.43 1.83
C THR A 335 -22.55 4.33 2.73
N ALA A 336 -22.30 4.37 4.05
CA ALA A 336 -22.74 3.34 4.98
C ALA A 336 -22.87 3.86 6.44
N PRO A 337 -23.81 4.79 6.72
CA PRO A 337 -23.84 5.57 7.96
C PRO A 337 -24.08 4.75 9.22
N ASP A 338 -24.72 3.59 9.09
CA ASP A 338 -25.01 2.67 10.20
C ASP A 338 -23.84 1.74 10.52
N THR A 339 -22.73 1.83 9.77
CA THR A 339 -21.54 1.03 10.03
C THR A 339 -20.93 1.40 11.38
N ILE A 340 -20.86 0.43 12.28
CA ILE A 340 -20.18 0.55 13.57
C ILE A 340 -18.72 0.10 13.49
N ASN A 341 -17.86 0.75 14.26
CA ASN A 341 -16.48 0.35 14.47
C ASN A 341 -16.35 -0.65 15.65
N ALA A 342 -15.14 -1.09 15.96
CA ALA A 342 -14.83 -2.03 17.05
C ALA A 342 -15.12 -1.47 18.45
N ALA A 343 -15.33 -0.15 18.57
CA ALA A 343 -15.76 0.51 19.80
C ALA A 343 -17.29 0.75 19.83
N GLU A 344 -18.04 0.12 18.92
CA GLU A 344 -19.50 0.21 18.80
C GLU A 344 -19.99 1.64 18.49
N GLN A 345 -19.18 2.41 17.75
CA GLN A 345 -19.50 3.78 17.36
C GLN A 345 -19.70 3.88 15.85
N ASN A 346 -20.71 4.64 15.43
CA ASN A 346 -20.89 5.04 14.03
C ASN A 346 -20.25 6.42 13.73
N VAL A 347 -20.29 6.83 12.46
CA VAL A 347 -19.68 8.10 12.00
C VAL A 347 -20.29 9.32 12.70
N LYS A 348 -21.60 9.34 12.95
CA LYS A 348 -22.26 10.46 13.64
C LYS A 348 -21.74 10.65 15.07
N GLN A 349 -21.38 9.55 15.74
CA GLN A 349 -20.91 9.57 17.12
C GLN A 349 -19.42 9.88 17.25
N ALA A 350 -18.60 9.47 16.27
CA ALA A 350 -17.14 9.46 16.43
C ALA A 350 -16.35 10.13 15.28
N GLY A 351 -17.04 10.67 14.26
CA GLY A 351 -16.46 11.40 13.14
C GLY A 351 -16.05 10.52 11.97
N ILE A 352 -15.72 11.13 10.82
CA ILE A 352 -15.44 10.44 9.55
C ILE A 352 -14.23 9.50 9.59
N CYS A 353 -13.26 9.77 10.48
CA CYS A 353 -12.05 8.96 10.59
C CYS A 353 -12.30 7.67 11.39
N SER A 354 -13.30 7.66 12.28
CA SER A 354 -13.51 6.60 13.27
C SER A 354 -13.91 5.23 12.74
N PRO A 355 -14.50 5.08 11.54
CA PRO A 355 -14.74 3.75 10.99
C PRO A 355 -13.45 3.03 10.61
N CYS A 356 -12.37 3.76 10.35
CA CYS A 356 -11.08 3.21 9.93
C CYS A 356 -10.03 3.29 11.03
N HIS A 357 -9.98 4.41 11.77
CA HIS A 357 -8.94 4.70 12.75
C HIS A 357 -9.48 4.97 14.15
N THR A 358 -8.84 4.42 15.18
CA THR A 358 -9.13 4.71 16.59
C THR A 358 -7.84 5.10 17.31
N PRO A 359 -7.82 6.22 18.05
CA PRO A 359 -6.61 6.65 18.75
C PRO A 359 -6.27 5.78 19.96
N HIS A 360 -7.20 4.95 20.45
CA HIS A 360 -6.97 4.06 21.59
C HIS A 360 -7.54 2.68 21.33
N ASN A 361 -6.90 1.66 21.92
CA ASN A 361 -7.30 0.25 21.83
C ASN A 361 -7.52 -0.24 20.38
N ALA A 362 -6.67 0.20 19.47
CA ALA A 362 -6.67 -0.25 18.09
C ALA A 362 -6.39 -1.76 17.98
N THR A 363 -6.90 -2.35 16.90
CA THR A 363 -6.84 -3.80 16.64
C THR A 363 -5.69 -4.22 15.72
N GLY A 364 -4.87 -3.28 15.24
CA GLY A 364 -3.72 -3.53 14.33
C GLY A 364 -2.79 -2.32 14.17
N ARG A 365 -1.70 -2.50 13.41
CA ARG A 365 -0.51 -1.61 13.30
C ARG A 365 -0.76 -0.20 12.75
N THR A 366 -1.94 0.09 12.22
CA THR A 366 -2.31 1.40 11.63
C THR A 366 -3.45 2.07 12.37
N LEU A 367 -3.53 1.85 13.68
CA LEU A 367 -4.62 2.33 14.52
C LEU A 367 -6.00 1.83 14.06
N SER A 368 -6.10 0.61 13.53
CA SER A 368 -7.35 0.09 12.94
C SER A 368 -8.51 0.07 13.95
N ALA A 369 -9.60 0.74 13.58
CA ALA A 369 -10.86 0.74 14.30
C ALA A 369 -11.77 -0.44 13.94
N ARG A 370 -11.37 -1.32 13.02
CA ARG A 370 -12.11 -2.53 12.66
C ARG A 370 -11.29 -3.76 12.99
N ARG A 371 -11.94 -4.82 13.47
CA ARG A 371 -11.30 -6.12 13.68
C ARG A 371 -10.63 -6.57 12.38
N ILE A 372 -9.31 -6.68 12.41
CA ILE A 372 -8.51 -7.09 11.26
C ILE A 372 -8.85 -8.55 10.90
N VAL A 373 -9.27 -8.76 9.66
CA VAL A 373 -9.46 -10.10 9.11
C VAL A 373 -8.13 -10.68 8.67
N LYS A 374 -7.96 -12.00 8.74
CA LYS A 374 -6.73 -12.63 8.23
C LYS A 374 -6.73 -12.51 6.70
N TYR A 375 -5.70 -11.85 6.15
CA TYR A 375 -5.49 -11.70 4.71
C TYR A 375 -3.99 -11.86 4.37
N SER A 376 -3.61 -11.74 3.09
CA SER A 376 -2.22 -11.92 2.63
C SER A 376 -1.22 -11.00 3.33
N ASP A 377 -1.64 -9.80 3.72
CA ASP A 377 -0.89 -8.86 4.54
C ASP A 377 -1.81 -7.97 5.40
N GLU A 378 -1.28 -7.41 6.48
CA GLU A 378 -2.03 -6.59 7.45
C GLU A 378 -2.49 -5.24 6.86
N HIS A 379 -1.71 -4.66 5.93
CA HIS A 379 -2.06 -3.37 5.33
C HIS A 379 -3.27 -3.53 4.40
N SER A 380 -3.35 -4.62 3.62
CA SER A 380 -4.50 -4.95 2.79
C SER A 380 -5.70 -5.45 3.61
N ALA A 381 -5.45 -6.09 4.76
CA ALA A 381 -6.50 -6.67 5.60
C ALA A 381 -7.53 -5.65 6.12
N ILE A 382 -7.12 -4.40 6.40
CA ILE A 382 -8.07 -3.34 6.78
C ILE A 382 -9.08 -3.05 5.67
N CYS A 383 -8.64 -3.02 4.41
CA CYS A 383 -9.50 -2.82 3.25
C CYS A 383 -10.48 -4.00 3.10
N ILE A 384 -9.98 -5.24 3.23
CA ILE A 384 -10.79 -6.45 3.10
C ILE A 384 -11.82 -6.59 4.24
N SER A 385 -11.56 -6.00 5.41
CA SER A 385 -12.58 -5.95 6.50
C SER A 385 -13.87 -5.22 6.09
N CYS A 386 -13.83 -4.43 5.01
CA CYS A 386 -14.98 -3.77 4.38
C CYS A 386 -15.32 -4.39 3.01
N HIS A 387 -14.32 -4.68 2.19
CA HIS A 387 -14.47 -5.17 0.81
C HIS A 387 -14.58 -6.70 0.75
N GLN A 388 -15.58 -7.25 1.44
CA GLN A 388 -15.89 -8.68 1.51
C GLN A 388 -17.40 -8.92 1.47
N GLU A 389 -17.83 -10.16 1.25
CA GLU A 389 -19.24 -10.53 1.05
C GLU A 389 -20.21 -10.05 2.16
N LYS A 390 -19.72 -9.93 3.40
CA LYS A 390 -20.48 -9.45 4.57
C LYS A 390 -20.04 -8.07 5.08
N GLY A 391 -19.20 -7.37 4.33
CA GLY A 391 -18.70 -6.06 4.70
C GLY A 391 -19.57 -4.93 4.15
N PRO A 392 -19.43 -3.69 4.67
CA PRO A 392 -20.16 -2.52 4.18
C PRO A 392 -19.91 -2.22 2.69
N ALA A 393 -18.81 -2.71 2.10
CA ALA A 393 -18.47 -2.53 0.70
C ALA A 393 -18.62 -3.80 -0.14
N LEU A 394 -19.60 -4.67 0.18
CA LEU A 394 -19.82 -5.95 -0.52
C LEU A 394 -20.02 -5.81 -2.05
N LYS A 395 -20.48 -4.65 -2.52
CA LYS A 395 -20.66 -4.37 -3.96
C LYS A 395 -19.34 -4.12 -4.69
N LYS A 396 -18.22 -4.00 -3.97
CA LYS A 396 -16.89 -3.64 -4.49
C LYS A 396 -15.80 -4.59 -3.96
N THR A 397 -16.04 -5.90 -4.03
CA THR A 397 -15.02 -6.89 -3.62
C THR A 397 -13.92 -7.02 -4.68
N VAL A 398 -12.76 -7.57 -4.30
CA VAL A 398 -11.66 -7.80 -5.25
C VAL A 398 -11.89 -9.06 -6.10
N GLY A 399 -12.54 -10.10 -5.57
CA GLY A 399 -12.78 -11.36 -6.28
C GLY A 399 -11.57 -12.30 -6.35
N GLN A 400 -11.78 -13.50 -6.90
CA GLN A 400 -10.76 -14.57 -6.94
C GLN A 400 -9.61 -14.26 -7.90
N HIS A 401 -9.92 -13.72 -9.08
CA HIS A 401 -8.93 -13.37 -10.10
C HIS A 401 -8.60 -11.88 -10.01
N SER A 402 -7.68 -11.57 -9.09
CA SER A 402 -7.26 -10.21 -8.77
C SER A 402 -5.77 -10.05 -8.87
N HIS A 403 -5.32 -8.81 -9.08
CA HIS A 403 -3.92 -8.46 -9.00
C HIS A 403 -3.38 -8.83 -7.61
N PRO A 404 -2.24 -9.54 -7.53
CA PRO A 404 -1.73 -10.03 -6.26
C PRO A 404 -1.30 -8.88 -5.33
N VAL A 405 -1.43 -9.11 -4.02
CA VAL A 405 -0.88 -8.26 -2.94
C VAL A 405 -0.24 -9.16 -1.87
N GLY A 406 0.58 -8.59 -0.99
CA GLY A 406 1.38 -9.35 -0.03
C GLY A 406 2.66 -9.97 -0.62
N ILE A 407 3.03 -9.57 -1.83
CA ILE A 407 4.21 -10.05 -2.57
C ILE A 407 5.31 -8.98 -2.63
N ALA A 408 6.57 -9.41 -2.68
CA ALA A 408 7.69 -8.52 -2.88
C ALA A 408 7.78 -8.07 -4.34
N VAL A 409 8.06 -6.79 -4.57
CA VAL A 409 8.21 -6.20 -5.91
C VAL A 409 9.59 -5.54 -6.00
N LYS A 410 10.33 -5.84 -7.07
CA LYS A 410 11.59 -5.17 -7.39
C LYS A 410 11.29 -3.98 -8.28
N ASN A 411 11.95 -2.84 -8.04
CA ASN A 411 11.87 -1.63 -8.87
C ASN A 411 10.45 -1.03 -8.96
N SER A 412 9.96 -0.46 -7.85
CA SER A 412 8.70 0.28 -7.80
C SER A 412 8.96 1.76 -7.50
N THR A 413 8.29 2.67 -8.21
CA THR A 413 8.21 4.09 -7.82
C THR A 413 7.00 4.41 -6.92
N LEU A 414 6.18 3.40 -6.63
CA LEU A 414 5.05 3.46 -5.70
C LEU A 414 5.46 3.00 -4.30
N PRO A 415 4.75 3.47 -3.24
CA PRO A 415 5.08 3.09 -1.87
C PRO A 415 4.89 1.58 -1.64
N LEU A 416 5.92 0.95 -1.09
CA LEU A 416 5.88 -0.41 -0.58
C LEU A 416 5.75 -0.40 0.95
N PHE A 417 5.30 -1.51 1.52
CA PHE A 417 4.97 -1.61 2.93
C PHE A 417 5.78 -2.71 3.60
N LYS A 418 6.31 -2.44 4.80
CA LYS A 418 7.12 -3.43 5.53
C LYS A 418 6.26 -4.60 6.00
N LYS A 419 6.66 -5.81 5.63
CA LYS A 419 6.11 -7.06 6.19
C LYS A 419 6.83 -7.44 7.48
N ASN A 420 8.15 -7.31 7.48
CA ASN A 420 9.06 -7.50 8.61
C ASN A 420 10.29 -6.57 8.44
N ILE A 421 11.30 -6.65 9.32
CA ILE A 421 12.45 -5.73 9.34
C ILE A 421 13.18 -5.70 7.98
N ASN A 422 13.21 -6.81 7.24
CA ASN A 422 14.06 -7.01 6.06
C ASN A 422 13.28 -7.16 4.73
N SER A 423 11.95 -7.00 4.72
CA SER A 423 11.17 -7.16 3.48
C SER A 423 10.03 -6.16 3.36
N GLU A 424 9.95 -5.57 2.17
CA GLU A 424 8.86 -4.73 1.72
C GLU A 424 7.99 -5.48 0.72
N ILE A 425 6.69 -5.23 0.78
CA ILE A 425 5.67 -5.86 -0.04
C ILE A 425 4.76 -4.82 -0.66
N MET A 426 4.16 -5.18 -1.79
CA MET A 426 3.05 -4.45 -2.37
C MET A 426 1.75 -4.81 -1.62
N ALA A 427 1.00 -3.78 -1.21
CA ALA A 427 -0.30 -3.91 -0.56
C ALA A 427 -1.37 -3.11 -1.34
N CYS A 428 -2.65 -3.18 -0.96
CA CYS A 428 -3.69 -2.38 -1.59
C CYS A 428 -3.35 -0.87 -1.61
N GLN A 429 -2.73 -0.35 -0.54
CA GLN A 429 -2.32 1.05 -0.47
C GLN A 429 -1.10 1.40 -1.35
N THR A 430 -0.49 0.43 -2.04
CA THR A 430 0.58 0.72 -3.02
C THR A 430 -0.01 1.40 -4.24
N CYS A 431 -1.16 0.93 -4.71
CA CYS A 431 -1.88 1.52 -5.85
C CYS A 431 -2.91 2.55 -5.40
N HIS A 432 -3.56 2.33 -4.25
CA HIS A 432 -4.60 3.22 -3.75
C HIS A 432 -4.10 4.15 -2.62
N ASN A 433 -4.58 5.39 -2.61
CA ASN A 433 -4.57 6.29 -1.47
C ASN A 433 -6.00 6.46 -0.95
N PRO A 434 -6.40 5.76 0.13
CA PRO A 434 -7.79 5.78 0.59
C PRO A 434 -8.28 7.15 1.06
N HIS A 435 -7.39 8.13 1.21
CA HIS A 435 -7.72 9.48 1.65
C HIS A 435 -7.89 10.50 0.51
N GLN A 436 -7.59 10.13 -0.72
CA GLN A 436 -7.59 11.05 -1.85
C GLN A 436 -8.32 10.42 -3.02
N TRP A 437 -9.47 10.97 -3.39
CA TRP A 437 -10.31 10.42 -4.47
C TRP A 437 -9.61 10.37 -5.83
N GLN A 438 -8.91 11.44 -6.20
CA GLN A 438 -8.25 11.59 -7.49
C GLN A 438 -6.81 12.08 -7.31
N PRO A 439 -5.80 11.43 -7.93
CA PRO A 439 -4.41 11.86 -7.87
C PRO A 439 -4.25 13.27 -8.46
N GLY A 440 -3.40 14.08 -7.83
CA GLY A 440 -3.17 15.49 -8.21
C GLY A 440 -4.24 16.48 -7.75
N LEU A 441 -5.43 16.03 -7.31
CA LEU A 441 -6.50 16.92 -6.86
C LEU A 441 -6.59 16.96 -5.32
N GLN A 442 -6.34 18.14 -4.73
CA GLN A 442 -6.41 18.37 -3.27
C GLN A 442 -7.79 18.90 -2.86
N LYS A 443 -8.86 18.14 -3.13
CA LYS A 443 -10.24 18.52 -2.81
C LYS A 443 -10.97 17.38 -2.12
N LYS A 444 -11.85 17.74 -1.18
CA LYS A 444 -12.85 16.85 -0.58
C LYS A 444 -13.85 16.40 -1.64
N GLY A 445 -14.53 15.29 -1.39
CA GLY A 445 -15.62 14.83 -2.26
C GLY A 445 -16.87 15.71 -2.10
N ILE A 446 -17.85 15.48 -2.98
CA ILE A 446 -19.08 16.29 -3.05
C ILE A 446 -20.22 15.75 -2.16
N GLY A 447 -19.97 14.70 -1.37
CA GLY A 447 -20.94 14.13 -0.44
C GLY A 447 -21.94 13.17 -1.06
N VAL A 448 -21.65 12.63 -2.26
CA VAL A 448 -22.46 11.60 -2.92
C VAL A 448 -21.57 10.45 -3.35
N ASN A 449 -22.15 9.25 -3.42
CA ASN A 449 -21.46 8.04 -3.89
C ASN A 449 -21.27 8.13 -5.41
N LEU A 450 -20.02 8.28 -5.86
CA LEU A 450 -19.69 8.45 -7.28
C LEU A 450 -18.93 7.25 -7.79
N GLU A 451 -19.42 6.62 -8.86
CA GLU A 451 -18.67 5.52 -9.47
C GLU A 451 -17.33 6.02 -10.04
N GLY A 452 -16.26 5.34 -9.65
CA GLY A 452 -14.92 5.67 -10.07
C GLY A 452 -14.52 5.07 -11.43
N ASN A 453 -13.42 5.57 -12.00
CA ASN A 453 -12.82 5.14 -13.25
C ASN A 453 -11.28 5.07 -13.13
N ALA A 454 -10.59 4.86 -14.26
CA ALA A 454 -9.13 4.69 -14.31
C ALA A 454 -8.32 5.96 -13.98
N VAL A 455 -8.92 7.12 -13.76
CA VAL A 455 -8.20 8.34 -13.37
C VAL A 455 -8.54 8.82 -11.95
N ASN A 456 -9.55 8.24 -11.29
CA ASN A 456 -9.91 8.54 -9.90
C ASN A 456 -9.97 7.25 -9.06
N SER A 457 -11.03 6.91 -8.33
CA SER A 457 -11.13 5.66 -7.54
C SER A 457 -10.05 5.46 -6.48
N PHE A 458 -9.62 6.55 -5.85
CA PHE A 458 -8.55 6.54 -4.86
C PHE A 458 -7.19 6.11 -5.42
N LEU A 459 -6.93 6.18 -6.72
CA LEU A 459 -5.64 5.79 -7.28
C LEU A 459 -4.53 6.81 -6.92
N ARG A 460 -3.29 6.33 -6.71
CA ARG A 460 -2.12 7.21 -6.48
C ARG A 460 -1.61 7.88 -7.74
N LYS A 461 -1.84 7.25 -8.88
CA LYS A 461 -1.49 7.71 -10.23
C LYS A 461 -2.61 7.27 -11.18
N PRO A 462 -2.86 8.00 -12.27
CA PRO A 462 -3.83 7.57 -13.27
C PRO A 462 -3.40 6.24 -13.93
N ALA A 463 -4.40 5.44 -14.30
CA ALA A 463 -4.29 4.19 -15.05
C ALA A 463 -4.97 4.30 -16.45
N GLY A 464 -5.35 5.50 -16.88
CA GLY A 464 -6.03 5.81 -18.14
C GLY A 464 -5.11 5.79 -19.39
N THR A 465 -5.29 6.75 -20.30
CA THR A 465 -4.56 6.88 -21.59
C THR A 465 -3.08 7.25 -21.47
N ASP A 466 -2.57 7.35 -20.25
CA ASP A 466 -1.15 7.31 -19.91
C ASP A 466 -1.07 6.55 -18.58
N PRO A 467 -0.89 5.21 -18.59
CA PRO A 467 -1.11 4.37 -17.42
C PRO A 467 0.08 4.42 -16.46
N ALA A 468 0.41 5.63 -15.98
CA ALA A 468 1.52 5.93 -15.09
C ALA A 468 1.53 5.06 -13.82
N LEU A 469 0.35 4.62 -13.37
CA LEU A 469 0.22 3.65 -12.29
C LEU A 469 0.89 2.32 -12.63
N CYS A 470 0.49 1.69 -13.74
CA CYS A 470 1.01 0.39 -14.18
C CYS A 470 2.48 0.50 -14.58
N ALA A 471 2.85 1.57 -15.29
CA ALA A 471 4.23 1.83 -15.72
C ALA A 471 5.21 1.99 -14.54
N SER A 472 4.71 2.28 -13.33
CA SER A 472 5.54 2.39 -12.13
C SER A 472 6.19 1.06 -11.71
N CYS A 473 5.69 -0.07 -12.21
CA CYS A 473 6.23 -1.43 -11.97
C CYS A 473 6.40 -2.24 -13.27
N HIS A 474 5.69 -1.89 -14.36
CA HIS A 474 5.73 -2.60 -15.65
C HIS A 474 6.19 -1.68 -16.80
N PRO A 475 7.41 -1.10 -16.73
CA PRO A 475 7.89 -0.15 -17.72
C PRO A 475 8.13 -0.78 -19.11
N ASP A 476 8.25 -2.09 -19.24
CA ASP A 476 8.48 -2.68 -20.57
C ASP A 476 7.18 -2.97 -21.34
N HIS A 477 6.02 -2.82 -20.68
CA HIS A 477 4.70 -3.17 -21.23
C HIS A 477 3.85 -1.96 -21.65
N TYR A 478 4.30 -0.72 -21.45
CA TYR A 478 3.50 0.49 -21.76
C TYR A 478 3.48 0.90 -23.24
N LEU A 479 4.22 0.21 -24.12
CA LEU A 479 4.42 0.61 -25.52
C LEU A 479 3.23 0.30 -26.44
N ILE A 480 2.11 -0.14 -25.86
CA ILE A 480 0.88 -0.53 -26.55
C ILE A 480 0.08 0.67 -27.11
N GLU A 481 0.22 1.84 -26.49
CA GLU A 481 -0.56 3.03 -26.83
C GLU A 481 -0.34 3.45 -28.29
N GLY A 482 -1.44 3.76 -28.98
CA GLY A 482 -1.46 4.17 -30.38
C GLY A 482 -1.09 3.08 -31.38
N THR A 483 -0.98 1.82 -30.95
CA THR A 483 -0.78 0.65 -31.83
C THR A 483 -2.12 -0.01 -32.18
N ASP A 484 -2.12 -1.04 -33.03
CA ASP A 484 -3.36 -1.72 -33.43
C ASP A 484 -4.08 -2.46 -32.29
N HIS A 485 -3.39 -2.77 -31.20
CA HIS A 485 -3.98 -3.34 -29.98
C HIS A 485 -4.44 -2.27 -28.98
N ASP A 486 -4.21 -0.99 -29.28
CA ASP A 486 -4.90 0.08 -28.59
C ASP A 486 -6.34 0.15 -29.09
N LEU A 487 -7.27 -0.39 -28.30
CA LEU A 487 -8.68 -0.41 -28.69
C LEU A 487 -9.31 0.98 -28.76
N ALA A 488 -8.65 2.04 -28.24
CA ALA A 488 -9.10 3.41 -28.51
C ALA A 488 -8.96 3.77 -30.00
N VAL A 489 -8.03 3.13 -30.71
CA VAL A 489 -7.79 3.29 -32.15
C VAL A 489 -8.65 2.32 -32.96
N THR A 490 -8.70 1.05 -32.57
CA THR A 490 -9.26 -0.01 -33.43
C THR A 490 -10.69 -0.45 -33.06
N ALA A 491 -11.13 -0.28 -31.80
CA ALA A 491 -12.45 -0.73 -31.34
C ALA A 491 -12.97 0.07 -30.13
N PRO A 492 -13.22 1.39 -30.25
CA PRO A 492 -13.54 2.26 -29.10
C PRO A 492 -14.85 1.91 -28.40
N GLU A 493 -15.81 1.34 -29.13
CA GLU A 493 -17.11 0.91 -28.60
C GLU A 493 -17.04 -0.42 -27.82
N LYS A 494 -15.91 -1.12 -27.86
CA LYS A 494 -15.76 -2.38 -27.13
C LYS A 494 -15.68 -2.12 -25.64
N THR A 495 -16.51 -2.83 -24.87
CA THR A 495 -16.46 -2.85 -23.41
C THR A 495 -15.69 -4.07 -22.89
N ASN A 496 -15.03 -3.90 -21.75
CA ASN A 496 -14.46 -5.02 -21.00
C ASN A 496 -15.52 -5.77 -20.18
N ILE A 497 -15.13 -6.81 -19.45
CA ILE A 497 -16.02 -7.64 -18.60
C ILE A 497 -16.71 -6.85 -17.47
N THR A 498 -16.21 -5.67 -17.12
CA THR A 498 -16.82 -4.77 -16.14
C THR A 498 -17.76 -3.75 -16.78
N GLY A 499 -18.00 -3.84 -18.09
CA GLY A 499 -18.86 -2.94 -18.84
C GLY A 499 -18.22 -1.58 -19.15
N GLN A 500 -16.91 -1.43 -18.98
CA GLN A 500 -16.20 -0.17 -19.21
C GLN A 500 -15.61 -0.09 -20.62
N HIS A 501 -15.73 1.07 -21.25
CA HIS A 501 -15.01 1.41 -22.48
C HIS A 501 -13.54 1.73 -22.20
N VAL A 502 -12.72 1.81 -23.24
CA VAL A 502 -11.30 2.17 -23.13
C VAL A 502 -11.08 3.57 -22.55
N GLN A 503 -11.98 4.53 -22.79
CA GLN A 503 -11.91 5.88 -22.22
C GLN A 503 -12.14 5.87 -20.69
N GLN A 504 -12.83 4.86 -20.17
CA GLN A 504 -13.11 4.71 -18.74
C GLN A 504 -12.06 3.84 -18.03
N SER A 505 -11.61 2.77 -18.69
CA SER A 505 -10.73 1.75 -18.11
C SER A 505 -9.24 1.94 -18.44
N GLY A 506 -8.91 2.80 -19.41
CA GLY A 506 -7.55 2.98 -19.94
C GLY A 506 -7.14 1.90 -20.93
N VAL A 507 -6.03 2.12 -21.63
CA VAL A 507 -5.54 1.21 -22.69
C VAL A 507 -5.22 -0.19 -22.17
N CYS A 508 -4.77 -0.31 -20.91
CA CYS A 508 -4.53 -1.62 -20.30
C CYS A 508 -5.83 -2.28 -19.83
N GLY A 509 -6.84 -1.49 -19.44
CA GLY A 509 -8.10 -1.94 -18.85
C GLY A 509 -9.02 -2.70 -19.80
N THR A 510 -8.75 -2.61 -21.10
CA THR A 510 -9.45 -3.36 -22.16
C THR A 510 -9.02 -4.82 -22.24
N CYS A 511 -7.80 -5.14 -21.78
CA CYS A 511 -7.24 -6.49 -21.76
C CYS A 511 -6.98 -7.01 -20.34
N HIS A 512 -6.69 -6.12 -19.39
CA HIS A 512 -6.36 -6.43 -18.00
C HIS A 512 -7.26 -5.69 -17.02
N VAL A 513 -8.09 -6.42 -16.28
CA VAL A 513 -8.91 -5.88 -15.18
C VAL A 513 -8.29 -6.27 -13.83
N PRO A 514 -7.83 -5.31 -13.00
CA PRO A 514 -7.14 -5.63 -11.75
C PRO A 514 -7.96 -6.41 -10.71
N HIS A 515 -9.28 -6.25 -10.71
CA HIS A 515 -10.18 -6.86 -9.72
C HIS A 515 -11.35 -7.56 -10.41
N ASN A 516 -11.69 -8.77 -9.99
CA ASN A 516 -12.75 -9.62 -10.57
C ASN A 516 -12.55 -9.91 -12.07
N ALA A 517 -11.31 -10.13 -12.49
CA ALA A 517 -11.00 -10.50 -13.86
C ALA A 517 -11.68 -11.81 -14.28
N ALA A 518 -11.77 -12.04 -15.58
CA ALA A 518 -12.33 -13.26 -16.14
C ALA A 518 -11.47 -14.50 -15.82
N GLY A 519 -10.17 -14.34 -15.56
CA GLY A 519 -9.28 -15.46 -15.27
C GLY A 519 -7.80 -15.07 -15.16
N ARG A 520 -6.93 -15.98 -15.65
CA ARG A 520 -5.47 -15.79 -15.65
C ARG A 520 -5.06 -14.52 -16.39
N SER A 521 -3.89 -13.98 -16.04
CA SER A 521 -3.35 -12.75 -16.62
C SER A 521 -4.29 -11.54 -16.49
N LEU A 522 -5.21 -11.57 -15.51
CA LEU A 522 -6.19 -10.52 -15.28
C LEU A 522 -7.10 -10.25 -16.49
N TRP A 523 -7.38 -11.28 -17.30
CA TRP A 523 -8.09 -11.10 -18.58
C TRP A 523 -9.43 -10.35 -18.43
N ALA A 524 -9.60 -9.35 -19.30
CA ALA A 524 -10.74 -8.45 -19.32
C ALA A 524 -11.85 -8.88 -20.29
N GLY A 525 -11.62 -9.91 -21.10
CA GLY A 525 -12.58 -10.43 -22.08
C GLY A 525 -13.49 -11.52 -21.50
N SER A 526 -13.86 -12.51 -22.33
CA SER A 526 -14.88 -13.50 -21.95
C SER A 526 -14.42 -14.49 -20.88
N ARG A 527 -15.32 -14.83 -19.93
CA ARG A 527 -15.11 -15.92 -18.95
C ARG A 527 -15.08 -17.31 -19.57
N THR A 528 -15.67 -17.48 -20.76
CA THR A 528 -15.69 -18.78 -21.44
C THR A 528 -14.30 -19.18 -21.93
N VAL A 529 -13.45 -18.19 -22.24
CA VAL A 529 -12.09 -18.39 -22.76
C VAL A 529 -11.10 -18.78 -21.66
N THR A 530 -11.33 -18.43 -20.40
CA THR A 530 -10.31 -18.55 -19.34
C THR A 530 -10.33 -19.88 -18.58
N LYS A 531 -11.34 -20.74 -18.78
CA LYS A 531 -11.47 -22.03 -18.08
C LYS A 531 -10.58 -23.08 -18.74
N ASN A 532 -9.38 -23.31 -18.18
CA ASN A 532 -8.40 -24.32 -18.61
C ASN A 532 -7.86 -24.17 -20.04
N ALA A 533 -8.05 -23.02 -20.69
CA ALA A 533 -7.60 -22.82 -22.06
C ALA A 533 -6.09 -22.49 -22.16
N SER A 534 -5.52 -22.81 -23.32
CA SER A 534 -4.17 -22.36 -23.70
C SER A 534 -4.11 -20.82 -23.71
N PRO A 535 -2.94 -20.20 -23.44
CA PRO A 535 -2.77 -18.75 -23.55
C PRO A 535 -3.19 -18.16 -24.91
N SER A 536 -3.08 -18.92 -26.00
CA SER A 536 -3.53 -18.48 -27.33
C SER A 536 -5.03 -18.23 -27.40
N ALA A 537 -5.82 -18.86 -26.52
CA ALA A 537 -7.26 -18.62 -26.44
C ALA A 537 -7.59 -17.16 -26.10
N LEU A 538 -6.73 -16.46 -25.35
CA LEU A 538 -6.90 -15.03 -25.06
C LEU A 538 -6.84 -14.18 -26.35
N CYS A 539 -5.92 -14.51 -27.26
CA CYS A 539 -5.85 -13.85 -28.57
C CYS A 539 -7.10 -14.17 -29.39
N LEU A 540 -7.54 -15.44 -29.38
CA LEU A 540 -8.70 -15.91 -30.13
C LEU A 540 -10.04 -15.38 -29.59
N ASP A 541 -10.09 -14.82 -28.38
CA ASP A 541 -11.26 -14.09 -27.84
C ASP A 541 -11.58 -12.83 -28.66
N CYS A 542 -10.59 -12.28 -29.38
CA CYS A 542 -10.77 -11.14 -30.27
C CYS A 542 -10.57 -11.52 -31.75
N HIS A 543 -9.63 -12.43 -32.02
CA HIS A 543 -9.25 -12.86 -33.37
C HIS A 543 -10.08 -14.05 -33.87
N HIS A 544 -11.39 -13.86 -33.96
CA HIS A 544 -12.32 -14.81 -34.56
C HIS A 544 -13.33 -14.09 -35.46
N LYS A 545 -14.12 -14.83 -36.24
CA LYS A 545 -15.03 -14.28 -37.27
C LYS A 545 -16.03 -13.24 -36.76
N ASP A 546 -16.46 -13.35 -35.51
CA ASP A 546 -17.43 -12.44 -34.87
C ASP A 546 -16.77 -11.49 -33.85
N GLY A 547 -15.44 -11.53 -33.73
CA GLY A 547 -14.68 -10.76 -32.77
C GLY A 547 -14.30 -9.37 -33.29
N VAL A 548 -13.83 -8.51 -32.40
CA VAL A 548 -13.40 -7.14 -32.77
C VAL A 548 -12.22 -7.13 -33.75
N ALA A 549 -11.46 -8.22 -33.84
CA ALA A 549 -10.35 -8.40 -34.78
C ALA A 549 -10.67 -9.39 -35.92
N ALA A 550 -11.94 -9.51 -36.33
CA ALA A 550 -12.39 -10.44 -37.38
C ALA A 550 -11.65 -10.29 -38.73
N LYS A 551 -11.09 -9.12 -39.02
CA LYS A 551 -10.29 -8.88 -40.24
C LYS A 551 -8.87 -9.47 -40.17
N LYS A 552 -8.43 -9.95 -39.00
CA LYS A 552 -7.07 -10.45 -38.72
C LYS A 552 -7.10 -11.81 -38.05
N THR A 553 -7.80 -12.78 -38.64
CA THR A 553 -7.83 -14.15 -38.12
C THR A 553 -6.66 -14.98 -38.65
N THR A 554 -6.33 -16.08 -37.96
CA THR A 554 -5.30 -17.02 -38.42
C THR A 554 -5.75 -17.79 -39.66
N GLY A 555 -7.06 -17.97 -39.89
CA GLY A 555 -7.57 -18.80 -40.98
C GLY A 555 -7.45 -20.30 -40.69
N GLN A 556 -7.83 -21.13 -41.67
CA GLN A 556 -7.91 -22.60 -41.51
C GLN A 556 -6.53 -23.27 -41.49
N HIS A 557 -5.62 -22.82 -42.34
CA HIS A 557 -4.26 -23.35 -42.44
C HIS A 557 -3.29 -22.33 -41.84
N SER A 558 -2.68 -22.69 -40.72
CA SER A 558 -1.82 -21.80 -39.94
C SER A 558 -0.70 -22.57 -39.26
N HIS A 559 0.34 -21.84 -38.90
CA HIS A 559 1.39 -22.36 -38.04
C HIS A 559 0.78 -22.90 -36.74
N PRO A 560 1.08 -24.16 -36.37
CA PRO A 560 0.42 -24.78 -35.24
C PRO A 560 0.85 -24.13 -33.92
N VAL A 561 -0.10 -24.08 -32.99
CA VAL A 561 0.11 -23.74 -31.57
C VAL A 561 -0.19 -24.96 -30.70
N ASN A 562 0.19 -24.91 -29.42
CA ASN A 562 0.08 -26.02 -28.47
C ASN A 562 0.86 -27.28 -28.91
N VAL A 563 1.90 -27.10 -29.73
CA VAL A 563 2.84 -28.13 -30.17
C VAL A 563 4.15 -28.04 -29.40
N VAL A 564 4.72 -29.19 -29.05
CA VAL A 564 6.01 -29.26 -28.33
C VAL A 564 7.11 -28.80 -29.27
N ALA A 565 7.94 -27.88 -28.79
CA ALA A 565 9.11 -27.41 -29.52
C ALA A 565 10.20 -26.98 -28.53
N ASP A 566 11.42 -26.93 -29.04
CA ASP A 566 12.53 -26.28 -28.39
C ASP A 566 12.83 -24.95 -29.09
N SER A 567 13.22 -23.94 -28.32
CA SER A 567 13.59 -22.63 -28.83
C SER A 567 14.86 -22.15 -28.15
N GLN A 568 15.72 -21.46 -28.89
CA GLN A 568 16.92 -20.84 -28.32
C GLN A 568 16.58 -19.70 -27.35
N SER A 569 15.67 -18.79 -27.74
CA SER A 569 15.39 -17.56 -26.97
C SER A 569 13.92 -17.16 -26.87
N LEU A 570 13.01 -17.77 -27.66
CA LEU A 570 11.59 -17.40 -27.62
C LEU A 570 10.89 -17.99 -26.40
N PRO A 571 9.92 -17.27 -25.82
CA PRO A 571 9.20 -17.77 -24.66
C PRO A 571 8.23 -18.89 -25.08
N LEU A 572 8.29 -20.01 -24.37
CA LEU A 572 7.39 -21.14 -24.55
C LEU A 572 6.46 -21.27 -23.33
N TYR A 573 5.26 -21.79 -23.55
CA TYR A 573 4.32 -22.07 -22.46
C TYR A 573 4.59 -23.45 -21.87
N THR A 574 4.71 -23.55 -20.56
CA THR A 574 4.80 -24.83 -19.86
C THR A 574 3.40 -25.34 -19.55
N ARG A 575 3.00 -26.43 -20.20
CA ARG A 575 1.74 -27.12 -19.95
C ARG A 575 1.73 -27.84 -18.59
N VAL A 576 0.55 -28.32 -18.19
CA VAL A 576 0.35 -29.08 -16.94
C VAL A 576 1.20 -30.36 -16.88
N ASP A 577 1.47 -30.98 -18.04
CA ASP A 577 2.36 -32.14 -18.19
C ASP A 577 3.86 -31.78 -18.21
N LYS A 578 4.20 -30.53 -17.89
CA LYS A 578 5.55 -29.94 -17.88
C LYS A 578 6.23 -29.85 -19.25
N LYS A 579 5.53 -30.13 -20.36
CA LYS A 579 6.07 -29.94 -21.71
C LYS A 579 6.01 -28.46 -22.09
N LYS A 580 7.05 -27.99 -22.76
CA LYS A 580 7.10 -26.64 -23.34
C LYS A 580 6.45 -26.66 -24.71
N VAL A 581 5.51 -25.77 -24.95
CA VAL A 581 4.79 -25.65 -26.22
C VAL A 581 4.82 -24.23 -26.78
N ILE A 582 4.72 -24.14 -28.10
CA ILE A 582 4.56 -22.88 -28.82
C ILE A 582 3.13 -22.37 -28.62
N GLU A 583 3.00 -21.07 -28.36
CA GLU A 583 1.72 -20.37 -28.32
C GLU A 583 1.82 -19.08 -29.17
N CYS A 584 0.72 -18.38 -29.43
CA CYS A 584 0.74 -17.12 -30.21
C CYS A 584 1.75 -16.12 -29.64
N PHE A 585 1.85 -16.04 -28.30
CA PHE A 585 2.80 -15.15 -27.63
C PHE A 585 4.26 -15.58 -27.76
N SER A 586 4.56 -16.78 -28.23
CA SER A 586 5.94 -17.21 -28.51
C SER A 586 6.55 -16.40 -29.65
N CYS A 587 5.74 -16.06 -30.65
CA CYS A 587 6.15 -15.24 -31.78
C CYS A 587 5.76 -13.77 -31.60
N HIS A 588 4.60 -13.50 -31.00
CA HIS A 588 4.08 -12.15 -30.80
C HIS A 588 4.30 -11.64 -29.36
N ASN A 589 4.73 -10.39 -29.22
CA ASN A 589 4.66 -9.61 -28.00
C ASN A 589 3.49 -8.60 -28.12
N PRO A 590 2.32 -8.88 -27.54
CA PRO A 590 1.16 -8.03 -27.72
C PRO A 590 1.36 -6.60 -27.20
N HIS A 591 2.38 -6.34 -26.37
CA HIS A 591 2.67 -5.02 -25.79
C HIS A 591 3.60 -4.14 -26.62
N ARG A 592 4.18 -4.65 -27.72
CA ARG A 592 5.22 -3.94 -28.47
C ARG A 592 5.05 -4.16 -29.97
N TRP A 593 4.74 -3.09 -30.69
CA TRP A 593 4.49 -3.14 -32.14
C TRP A 593 5.69 -3.63 -32.97
N VAL A 594 6.91 -3.17 -32.63
CA VAL A 594 8.17 -3.50 -33.30
C VAL A 594 9.20 -3.95 -32.27
N ALA A 595 9.80 -5.13 -32.44
CA ALA A 595 10.70 -5.77 -31.47
C ALA A 595 11.79 -4.83 -30.90
N ARG A 596 12.46 -4.08 -31.77
CA ARG A 596 13.63 -3.23 -31.46
C ARG A 596 13.29 -1.75 -31.21
N SER A 597 12.00 -1.42 -31.08
CA SER A 597 11.55 -0.05 -30.85
C SER A 597 10.97 0.10 -29.45
N ASP A 598 11.42 1.14 -28.74
CA ASP A 598 10.83 1.58 -27.48
C ASP A 598 9.88 2.78 -27.69
N LYS A 599 9.33 2.93 -28.90
CA LYS A 599 8.35 3.97 -29.24
C LYS A 599 6.93 3.42 -29.21
N LYS A 600 5.99 4.25 -28.73
CA LYS A 600 4.54 4.06 -28.88
C LYS A 600 4.13 4.08 -30.36
N GLY A 601 2.92 3.60 -30.64
CA GLY A 601 2.35 3.60 -31.98
C GLY A 601 1.97 5.00 -32.47
N LYS A 602 1.56 5.10 -33.74
CA LYS A 602 1.24 6.38 -34.41
C LYS A 602 -0.20 6.86 -34.16
N GLY A 603 -1.01 6.11 -33.42
CA GLY A 603 -2.43 6.43 -33.17
C GLY A 603 -3.34 6.14 -34.36
N VAL A 604 -2.86 5.37 -35.34
CA VAL A 604 -3.61 4.97 -36.54
C VAL A 604 -3.41 3.49 -36.77
N ASN A 605 -4.44 2.82 -37.28
CA ASN A 605 -4.41 1.40 -37.63
C ASN A 605 -3.51 1.22 -38.87
N LEU A 606 -2.41 0.47 -38.75
CA LEU A 606 -1.41 0.31 -39.80
C LEU A 606 -1.22 -1.16 -40.14
N GLU A 607 -1.21 -1.49 -41.43
CA GLU A 607 -0.80 -2.82 -41.85
C GLU A 607 0.69 -3.03 -41.53
N GLY A 608 0.99 -4.04 -40.73
CA GLY A 608 2.36 -4.36 -40.39
C GLY A 608 3.03 -5.32 -41.39
N ASN A 609 4.35 -5.41 -41.30
CA ASN A 609 5.20 -6.27 -42.12
C ASN A 609 6.08 -7.20 -41.24
N GLY A 610 7.08 -7.84 -41.85
CA GLY A 610 7.96 -8.80 -41.19
C GLY A 610 8.81 -8.27 -40.02
N ASP A 611 8.84 -6.95 -39.77
CA ASP A 611 9.55 -6.35 -38.62
C ASP A 611 8.63 -5.68 -37.60
N SER A 612 7.32 -5.63 -37.89
CA SER A 612 6.30 -5.05 -37.02
C SER A 612 5.24 -6.11 -36.63
N SER A 613 3.95 -5.77 -36.56
CA SER A 613 2.87 -6.74 -36.28
C SER A 613 3.06 -7.48 -34.96
N PHE A 614 3.62 -6.78 -33.96
CA PHE A 614 3.90 -7.31 -32.63
C PHE A 614 4.92 -8.45 -32.60
N LEU A 615 5.75 -8.64 -33.63
CA LEU A 615 6.73 -9.73 -33.63
C LEU A 615 7.82 -9.50 -32.57
N ARG A 616 8.28 -10.58 -31.92
CA ARG A 616 9.38 -10.55 -30.93
C ARG A 616 10.76 -10.36 -31.55
N ALA A 617 10.90 -10.68 -32.83
CA ALA A 617 12.12 -10.49 -33.60
C ALA A 617 11.73 -10.19 -35.05
N GLY A 618 12.50 -9.31 -35.69
CA GLY A 618 12.31 -8.98 -37.10
C GLY A 618 12.61 -10.16 -38.02
N THR A 619 12.02 -10.11 -39.21
CA THR A 619 12.14 -11.13 -40.25
C THR A 619 12.41 -10.56 -41.65
N LEU A 620 12.33 -9.24 -41.85
CA LEU A 620 12.51 -8.62 -43.18
C LEU A 620 13.92 -8.72 -43.71
N GLU A 621 14.94 -8.38 -42.91
CA GLU A 621 16.35 -8.46 -43.33
C GLU A 621 16.90 -9.87 -43.12
N LYS A 622 16.69 -10.43 -41.92
CA LYS A 622 17.10 -11.78 -41.54
C LYS A 622 15.92 -12.47 -40.83
N PRO A 623 15.69 -13.78 -41.03
CA PRO A 623 14.58 -14.49 -40.42
C PRO A 623 14.83 -14.82 -38.93
N LEU A 624 15.25 -13.83 -38.13
CA LEU A 624 15.70 -14.02 -36.75
C LEU A 624 14.64 -14.69 -35.87
N LEU A 625 13.36 -14.40 -36.12
CA LEU A 625 12.26 -15.05 -35.42
C LEU A 625 12.19 -16.56 -35.73
N CYS A 626 12.22 -16.92 -37.01
CA CYS A 626 12.07 -18.30 -37.46
C CYS A 626 13.32 -19.14 -37.14
N GLU A 627 14.51 -18.54 -37.23
CA GLU A 627 15.81 -19.18 -36.96
C GLU A 627 15.88 -19.77 -35.54
N ASN A 628 15.15 -19.21 -34.58
CA ASN A 628 15.10 -19.73 -33.21
C ASN A 628 14.68 -21.21 -33.11
N CYS A 629 13.89 -21.70 -34.07
CA CYS A 629 13.42 -23.08 -34.13
C CYS A 629 13.82 -23.77 -35.45
N HIS A 630 13.96 -23.01 -36.54
CA HIS A 630 14.23 -23.51 -37.89
C HIS A 630 15.63 -23.11 -38.40
N GLN A 631 16.66 -23.27 -37.55
CA GLN A 631 18.05 -22.86 -37.82
C GLN A 631 18.55 -23.32 -39.20
N GLN A 632 18.41 -24.61 -39.51
CA GLN A 632 18.85 -25.16 -40.80
C GLN A 632 18.06 -24.60 -42.00
N LYS A 633 16.81 -24.16 -41.79
CA LYS A 633 15.98 -23.60 -42.87
C LYS A 633 16.29 -22.13 -43.12
N ALA A 634 16.79 -21.41 -42.11
CA ALA A 634 17.20 -20.00 -42.22
C ALA A 634 18.40 -19.79 -43.16
N GLN A 635 19.16 -20.85 -43.46
CA GLN A 635 20.30 -20.86 -44.40
C GLN A 635 19.91 -20.50 -45.85
N VAL A 636 18.61 -20.41 -46.16
CA VAL A 636 18.12 -19.94 -47.46
C VAL A 636 18.47 -18.47 -47.72
N THR A 637 18.71 -17.70 -46.66
CA THR A 637 19.08 -16.29 -46.73
C THR A 637 20.32 -16.08 -47.60
N GLY A 638 20.25 -15.16 -48.56
CA GLY A 638 21.36 -14.86 -49.47
C GLY A 638 21.58 -15.86 -50.61
N THR A 639 20.87 -16.98 -50.62
CA THR A 639 20.95 -17.98 -51.70
C THR A 639 20.09 -17.58 -52.92
N ASP A 640 20.13 -18.37 -53.99
CA ASP A 640 19.24 -18.16 -55.14
C ASP A 640 17.75 -18.36 -54.85
N HIS A 641 17.40 -18.95 -53.71
CA HIS A 641 16.02 -19.02 -53.24
C HIS A 641 15.62 -17.85 -52.34
N ASP A 642 16.54 -16.91 -52.09
CA ASP A 642 16.20 -15.62 -51.52
C ASP A 642 15.53 -14.72 -52.56
N MET A 643 14.22 -14.89 -52.72
CA MET A 643 13.45 -14.16 -53.72
C MET A 643 13.45 -12.64 -53.48
N ARG A 644 13.79 -12.17 -52.27
CA ARG A 644 13.96 -10.74 -52.01
C ARG A 644 15.09 -10.15 -52.86
N LEU A 645 16.11 -10.97 -53.14
CA LEU A 645 17.28 -10.59 -53.94
C LEU A 645 17.11 -10.97 -55.41
N ARG A 646 16.52 -12.14 -55.70
CA ARG A 646 16.43 -12.69 -57.06
C ARG A 646 15.20 -12.26 -57.84
N ALA A 647 14.06 -12.15 -57.16
CA ALA A 647 12.78 -11.80 -57.78
C ALA A 647 11.97 -10.85 -56.86
N PRO A 648 12.49 -9.66 -56.52
CA PRO A 648 11.89 -8.78 -55.51
C PRO A 648 10.45 -8.38 -55.81
N SER A 649 10.09 -8.28 -57.10
CA SER A 649 8.74 -7.94 -57.56
C SER A 649 7.79 -9.13 -57.70
N SER A 650 8.27 -10.36 -57.47
CA SER A 650 7.40 -11.54 -57.46
C SER A 650 6.38 -11.43 -56.33
N VAL A 651 5.14 -11.84 -56.59
CA VAL A 651 4.04 -11.79 -55.63
C VAL A 651 3.63 -13.20 -55.24
N ASN A 652 3.40 -13.40 -53.93
CA ASN A 652 2.85 -14.64 -53.42
C ASN A 652 1.31 -14.68 -53.58
N LEU A 653 0.66 -15.78 -53.16
CA LEU A 653 -0.80 -15.94 -53.28
C LEU A 653 -1.61 -14.96 -52.42
N HIS A 654 -0.98 -14.26 -51.47
CA HIS A 654 -1.57 -13.17 -50.70
C HIS A 654 -1.31 -11.79 -51.29
N GLY A 655 -0.72 -11.70 -52.49
CA GLY A 655 -0.43 -10.44 -53.17
C GLY A 655 0.74 -9.64 -52.57
N GLN A 656 1.49 -10.21 -51.62
CA GLN A 656 2.66 -9.57 -51.03
C GLN A 656 3.88 -9.75 -51.94
N LYS A 657 4.61 -8.67 -52.20
CA LYS A 657 5.87 -8.75 -52.96
C LYS A 657 6.96 -9.41 -52.13
N ALA A 658 7.85 -10.16 -52.78
CA ALA A 658 8.99 -10.77 -52.12
C ALA A 658 9.83 -9.73 -51.35
N SER A 659 10.08 -8.54 -51.91
CA SER A 659 10.84 -7.47 -51.26
C SER A 659 10.21 -6.91 -49.98
N GLU A 660 8.93 -7.16 -49.74
CA GLU A 660 8.15 -6.62 -48.60
C GLU A 660 7.95 -7.66 -47.49
N GLY A 661 8.45 -8.88 -47.68
CA GLY A 661 8.30 -10.01 -46.75
C GLY A 661 9.63 -10.55 -46.25
N SER A 662 9.56 -11.55 -45.36
CA SER A 662 10.75 -12.32 -44.97
C SER A 662 11.22 -13.22 -46.13
N VAL A 663 12.44 -13.75 -46.02
CA VAL A 663 12.96 -14.73 -47.01
C VAL A 663 12.03 -15.95 -47.19
N CYS A 664 11.21 -16.26 -46.19
CA CYS A 664 10.28 -17.38 -46.21
C CYS A 664 8.91 -17.03 -46.83
N ALA A 665 8.49 -15.76 -46.78
CA ALA A 665 7.15 -15.30 -47.17
C ALA A 665 6.73 -15.59 -48.64
N PRO A 666 7.65 -15.61 -49.62
CA PRO A 666 7.34 -16.00 -50.99
C PRO A 666 6.82 -17.44 -51.11
N CYS A 667 7.26 -18.34 -50.23
CA CYS A 667 6.95 -19.77 -50.28
C CYS A 667 5.99 -20.21 -49.17
N HIS A 668 6.06 -19.60 -48.00
CA HIS A 668 5.33 -20.01 -46.80
C HIS A 668 4.49 -18.86 -46.24
N SER A 669 3.25 -19.15 -45.83
CA SER A 669 2.41 -18.22 -45.07
C SER A 669 2.13 -18.76 -43.68
N VAL A 670 2.62 -18.09 -42.64
CA VAL A 670 2.41 -18.56 -41.26
C VAL A 670 0.95 -18.52 -40.84
N HIS A 671 0.16 -17.63 -41.44
CA HIS A 671 -1.29 -17.53 -41.22
C HIS A 671 -2.02 -17.57 -42.56
N ASN A 672 -3.22 -18.11 -42.55
CA ASN A 672 -4.15 -18.17 -43.67
C ASN A 672 -3.53 -18.75 -44.95
N ALA A 673 -2.63 -19.73 -44.85
CA ALA A 673 -1.99 -20.32 -46.01
C ALA A 673 -3.03 -20.90 -46.99
N SER A 674 -2.78 -20.77 -48.29
CA SER A 674 -3.68 -21.32 -49.31
C SER A 674 -3.69 -22.86 -49.31
N GLY A 675 -2.60 -23.49 -48.87
CA GLY A 675 -2.49 -24.94 -48.72
C GLY A 675 -2.04 -25.36 -47.31
N GLU A 676 -2.59 -26.48 -46.82
CA GLU A 676 -2.19 -27.08 -45.54
C GLU A 676 -0.74 -27.59 -45.55
N ILE A 677 -0.33 -28.21 -46.66
CA ILE A 677 0.99 -28.82 -46.80
C ILE A 677 2.06 -27.73 -46.85
N LEU A 678 2.99 -27.79 -45.90
CA LEU A 678 4.10 -26.83 -45.71
C LEU A 678 3.67 -25.37 -45.56
N LEU A 679 2.38 -25.11 -45.33
CA LEU A 679 1.80 -23.76 -45.36
C LEU A 679 2.14 -23.01 -46.66
N TRP A 680 2.07 -23.72 -47.78
CA TRP A 680 2.52 -23.22 -49.08
C TRP A 680 1.73 -22.00 -49.55
N ASN A 681 2.45 -21.03 -50.10
CA ASN A 681 1.94 -19.70 -50.43
C ASN A 681 2.35 -19.21 -51.83
N SER A 682 2.91 -20.09 -52.67
CA SER A 682 3.25 -19.78 -54.06
C SER A 682 2.31 -20.50 -55.03
N PRO A 683 2.11 -20.03 -56.27
CA PRO A 683 1.36 -20.78 -57.27
C PRO A 683 1.91 -22.21 -57.48
N LEU A 684 1.01 -23.18 -57.65
CA LEU A 684 1.35 -24.54 -58.06
C LEU A 684 1.25 -24.65 -59.58
N ALA A 685 2.15 -25.41 -60.21
CA ALA A 685 1.98 -25.77 -61.61
C ALA A 685 0.83 -26.77 -61.80
N ASP A 686 0.24 -26.74 -62.99
CA ASP A 686 -0.75 -27.74 -63.43
C ASP A 686 -0.11 -29.12 -63.65
N GLN A 687 1.17 -29.15 -64.03
CA GLN A 687 1.94 -30.35 -64.34
C GLN A 687 2.94 -30.71 -63.24
N GLY A 688 3.01 -32.00 -62.91
CA GLY A 688 3.93 -32.61 -61.94
C GLY A 688 3.35 -33.89 -61.36
N GLN A 689 4.20 -34.85 -60.98
CA GLN A 689 3.77 -36.17 -60.51
C GLN A 689 3.17 -36.15 -59.10
N ASP A 690 3.57 -35.20 -58.27
CA ASP A 690 3.14 -35.01 -56.89
C ASP A 690 3.07 -33.52 -56.52
N PHE A 691 2.63 -33.23 -55.30
CA PHE A 691 2.58 -31.86 -54.78
C PHE A 691 3.93 -31.12 -54.84
N MET A 692 5.04 -31.80 -54.50
CA MET A 692 6.36 -31.16 -54.39
C MET A 692 6.90 -30.76 -55.75
N GLU A 693 6.69 -31.61 -56.77
CA GLU A 693 7.07 -31.28 -58.14
C GLU A 693 6.22 -30.12 -58.68
N ARG A 694 4.90 -30.13 -58.44
CA ARG A 694 4.03 -29.02 -58.82
C ARG A 694 4.40 -27.72 -58.13
N ALA A 695 4.83 -27.78 -56.87
CA ALA A 695 5.31 -26.62 -56.11
C ALA A 695 6.61 -26.05 -56.71
N CYS A 696 7.58 -26.90 -57.05
CA CYS A 696 8.83 -26.46 -57.68
C CYS A 696 8.57 -25.90 -59.09
N ASN A 697 7.81 -26.63 -59.92
CA ASN A 697 7.49 -26.24 -61.29
C ASN A 697 6.65 -24.96 -61.36
N GLY A 698 5.84 -24.66 -60.34
CA GLY A 698 5.07 -23.42 -60.27
C GLY A 698 5.98 -22.18 -60.34
N CYS A 699 7.07 -22.20 -59.56
CA CYS A 699 8.10 -21.16 -59.62
C CYS A 699 9.01 -21.31 -60.84
N HIS A 700 9.40 -22.52 -61.21
CA HIS A 700 10.29 -22.81 -62.35
C HIS A 700 9.53 -23.00 -63.67
N SER A 701 8.64 -22.05 -63.97
CA SER A 701 7.83 -21.98 -65.19
C SER A 701 8.16 -20.72 -65.99
N GLN A 702 7.65 -20.62 -67.23
CA GLN A 702 7.89 -19.45 -68.09
C GLN A 702 7.41 -18.12 -67.48
N SER A 703 6.37 -18.17 -66.65
CA SER A 703 5.79 -17.01 -65.96
C SER A 703 6.16 -16.93 -64.48
N GLY A 704 6.85 -17.92 -63.93
CA GLY A 704 7.21 -18.01 -62.52
C GLY A 704 8.49 -17.21 -62.17
N ALA A 705 8.74 -17.08 -60.86
CA ALA A 705 9.90 -16.35 -60.34
C ALA A 705 11.25 -16.96 -60.77
N GLY A 706 11.27 -18.25 -61.09
CA GLY A 706 12.44 -19.03 -61.54
C GLY A 706 12.50 -19.24 -63.06
N LYS A 707 11.87 -18.37 -63.87
CA LYS A 707 11.80 -18.50 -65.34
C LYS A 707 13.14 -18.65 -66.06
N ASP A 708 14.23 -18.17 -65.45
CA ASP A 708 15.58 -18.28 -66.02
C ASP A 708 16.22 -19.66 -65.76
N LYS A 709 15.56 -20.50 -64.95
CA LYS A 709 16.02 -21.83 -64.50
C LYS A 709 14.91 -22.88 -64.64
N ILE A 710 14.24 -22.94 -65.78
CA ILE A 710 13.16 -23.92 -66.01
C ILE A 710 13.71 -25.35 -66.08
N VAL A 711 13.06 -26.27 -65.37
CA VAL A 711 13.42 -27.70 -65.37
C VAL A 711 12.97 -28.35 -66.69
N THR A 712 13.91 -28.61 -67.60
CA THR A 712 13.61 -29.20 -68.93
C THR A 712 13.72 -30.72 -68.97
N SER A 713 14.27 -31.34 -67.92
CA SER A 713 14.36 -32.80 -67.74
C SER A 713 14.66 -33.10 -66.28
N GLY A 714 13.82 -33.86 -65.58
CA GLY A 714 14.07 -34.07 -64.15
C GLY A 714 13.00 -34.83 -63.37
N VAL A 715 12.29 -35.77 -64.00
CA VAL A 715 11.32 -36.61 -63.28
C VAL A 715 11.89 -37.99 -62.99
N HIS A 716 11.71 -38.46 -61.76
CA HIS A 716 12.00 -39.84 -61.40
C HIS A 716 10.73 -40.69 -61.62
N PRO A 717 10.82 -41.96 -62.06
CA PRO A 717 9.65 -42.82 -62.16
C PRO A 717 9.08 -43.20 -60.78
N LYS A 718 7.75 -43.28 -60.65
CA LYS A 718 7.05 -43.83 -59.46
C LYS A 718 7.20 -45.34 -59.30
N GLN A 719 7.68 -46.05 -60.32
CA GLN A 719 7.84 -47.50 -60.31
C GLN A 719 9.15 -47.91 -61.00
N LEU A 720 9.92 -48.78 -60.36
CA LEU A 720 11.13 -49.36 -60.94
C LEU A 720 10.76 -50.42 -61.99
N TYR A 721 11.26 -50.27 -63.22
CA TYR A 721 10.86 -51.09 -64.37
C TYR A 721 11.44 -52.52 -64.39
N PHE A 722 11.78 -53.11 -63.25
CA PHE A 722 12.41 -54.43 -63.20
C PHE A 722 11.74 -55.36 -62.19
N GLY A 723 10.63 -56.02 -62.57
CA GLY A 723 10.15 -57.32 -62.08
C GLY A 723 9.98 -57.58 -60.56
N TYR A 724 10.34 -56.63 -59.70
CA TYR A 724 10.39 -56.71 -58.26
C TYR A 724 9.73 -55.45 -57.73
N HIS A 725 8.57 -55.60 -57.08
CA HIS A 725 7.83 -54.52 -56.41
C HIS A 725 8.55 -54.03 -55.14
N LYS A 726 9.87 -53.79 -55.19
CA LYS A 726 10.62 -53.25 -54.06
C LYS A 726 10.32 -51.76 -53.94
N SER A 727 10.01 -51.32 -52.72
CA SER A 727 9.81 -49.89 -52.45
C SER A 727 11.14 -49.15 -52.49
N TYR A 728 11.14 -47.85 -52.81
CA TYR A 728 12.35 -47.02 -52.70
C TYR A 728 12.97 -47.08 -51.30
N ARG A 729 12.15 -47.20 -50.26
CA ARG A 729 12.63 -47.38 -48.87
C ARG A 729 13.49 -48.63 -48.70
N ASP A 730 13.07 -49.77 -49.24
CA ASP A 730 13.83 -51.03 -49.06
C ASP A 730 15.22 -50.93 -49.67
N ILE A 731 15.33 -50.17 -50.75
CA ILE A 731 16.60 -49.87 -51.42
C ILE A 731 17.41 -48.87 -50.58
N LEU A 732 16.81 -47.80 -50.07
CA LEU A 732 17.51 -46.83 -49.20
C LEU A 732 17.99 -47.45 -47.88
N LEU A 733 17.31 -48.45 -47.34
CA LEU A 733 17.75 -49.19 -46.15
C LEU A 733 19.04 -50.01 -46.38
N SER A 734 19.46 -50.22 -47.63
CA SER A 734 20.75 -50.83 -47.95
C SER A 734 21.95 -49.87 -47.78
N MET A 735 21.67 -48.60 -47.49
CA MET A 735 22.67 -47.58 -47.15
C MET A 735 23.06 -47.68 -45.67
N GLU A 736 24.31 -47.38 -45.32
CA GLU A 736 24.71 -47.27 -43.91
C GLU A 736 23.86 -46.21 -43.18
N PRO A 737 23.67 -46.32 -41.85
CA PRO A 737 22.86 -45.36 -41.09
C PRO A 737 23.39 -43.93 -41.25
N VAL A 738 22.68 -43.09 -41.99
CA VAL A 738 23.00 -41.68 -42.15
C VAL A 738 22.22 -40.87 -41.10
N GLN A 739 22.89 -39.91 -40.47
CA GLN A 739 22.33 -39.05 -39.42
C GLN A 739 21.09 -38.24 -39.89
N ASP A 740 20.97 -37.98 -41.20
CA ASP A 740 19.78 -37.43 -41.86
C ASP A 740 19.34 -38.36 -43.02
N PRO A 741 18.27 -39.15 -42.86
CA PRO A 741 17.82 -40.06 -43.91
C PRO A 741 17.24 -39.29 -45.11
N ILE A 742 17.48 -39.81 -46.30
CA ILE A 742 16.98 -39.23 -47.55
C ILE A 742 15.44 -39.33 -47.57
N PRO A 743 14.73 -38.20 -47.76
CA PRO A 743 13.28 -38.20 -47.64
C PRO A 743 12.59 -38.65 -48.92
N LEU A 744 11.53 -39.44 -48.75
CA LEU A 744 10.59 -39.81 -49.79
C LEU A 744 9.24 -39.14 -49.52
N TYR A 745 8.44 -38.90 -50.56
CA TYR A 745 7.23 -38.09 -50.48
C TYR A 745 6.00 -38.81 -51.02
N SER A 746 4.85 -38.66 -50.36
CA SER A 746 3.56 -39.10 -50.91
C SER A 746 3.10 -38.19 -52.06
N ASP A 747 2.05 -38.59 -52.79
CA ASP A 747 1.43 -37.75 -53.81
C ASP A 747 0.97 -36.37 -53.27
N GLN A 748 0.64 -36.32 -51.98
CA GLN A 748 0.25 -35.09 -51.27
C GLN A 748 1.44 -34.26 -50.76
N GLY A 749 2.68 -34.69 -51.03
CA GLY A 749 3.89 -33.98 -50.60
C GLY A 749 4.24 -34.17 -49.13
N VAL A 750 3.68 -35.16 -48.44
CA VAL A 750 4.05 -35.46 -47.04
C VAL A 750 5.21 -36.44 -47.05
N GLN A 751 6.21 -36.23 -46.18
CA GLN A 751 7.27 -37.21 -46.02
C GLN A 751 6.70 -38.56 -45.57
N SER A 752 7.02 -39.62 -46.30
CA SER A 752 6.45 -40.95 -46.08
C SER A 752 7.49 -42.03 -46.31
N LEU A 753 7.51 -43.02 -45.43
CA LEU A 753 8.33 -44.22 -45.60
C LEU A 753 7.92 -45.06 -46.82
N LYS A 754 6.71 -44.85 -47.34
CA LYS A 754 6.20 -45.48 -48.57
C LYS A 754 6.11 -44.47 -49.72
N GLY A 755 6.82 -43.35 -49.62
CA GLY A 755 6.79 -42.30 -50.62
C GLY A 755 7.65 -42.62 -51.86
N GLU A 756 7.53 -41.75 -52.85
CA GLU A 756 8.30 -41.74 -54.09
C GLU A 756 9.43 -40.72 -54.04
N ILE A 757 10.39 -40.83 -54.99
CA ILE A 757 11.44 -39.83 -55.18
C ILE A 757 10.83 -38.59 -55.83
N SER A 758 10.99 -37.45 -55.18
CA SER A 758 10.52 -36.14 -55.66
C SER A 758 11.65 -35.11 -55.64
N CYS A 759 11.43 -33.88 -56.14
CA CYS A 759 12.47 -32.84 -56.19
C CYS A 759 13.19 -32.65 -54.83
N PRO A 760 12.48 -32.59 -53.68
CA PRO A 760 13.12 -32.41 -52.38
C PRO A 760 13.81 -33.65 -51.81
N THR A 761 13.74 -34.80 -52.50
CA THR A 761 14.52 -36.00 -52.18
C THR A 761 15.99 -35.79 -52.49
N CYS A 762 16.29 -35.13 -53.63
CA CYS A 762 17.65 -34.81 -54.04
C CYS A 762 18.06 -33.38 -53.63
N HIS A 763 17.11 -32.44 -53.70
CA HIS A 763 17.35 -31.04 -53.39
C HIS A 763 16.85 -30.64 -52.00
N ASN A 764 17.51 -29.66 -51.40
CA ASN A 764 17.04 -28.95 -50.22
C ASN A 764 17.07 -27.46 -50.56
N ALA A 765 15.89 -26.92 -50.89
CA ALA A 765 15.71 -25.53 -51.27
C ALA A 765 16.22 -24.51 -50.24
N HIS A 766 16.54 -24.93 -49.01
CA HIS A 766 17.00 -24.06 -47.94
C HIS A 766 18.52 -24.01 -47.77
N VAL A 767 19.28 -24.90 -48.39
CA VAL A 767 20.72 -25.02 -48.14
C VAL A 767 21.46 -25.08 -49.47
N TRP A 768 22.21 -24.02 -49.81
CA TRP A 768 22.92 -23.93 -51.08
C TRP A 768 23.95 -25.06 -51.26
N ASN A 769 24.81 -25.29 -50.27
CA ASN A 769 25.83 -26.33 -50.29
C ASN A 769 25.81 -27.12 -48.97
N ALA A 770 25.43 -28.40 -49.05
CA ALA A 770 25.31 -29.27 -47.89
C ALA A 770 26.65 -29.71 -47.25
N LYS A 771 27.80 -29.42 -47.88
CA LYS A 771 29.13 -29.72 -47.30
C LYS A 771 29.63 -28.60 -46.39
N THR A 772 29.41 -27.35 -46.78
CA THR A 772 29.92 -26.17 -46.06
C THR A 772 28.85 -25.53 -45.18
N GLY A 773 27.57 -25.72 -45.50
CA GLY A 773 26.46 -25.11 -44.75
C GLY A 773 26.43 -23.58 -44.86
N ASP A 774 27.06 -23.03 -45.91
CA ASP A 774 27.36 -21.61 -46.02
C ASP A 774 26.10 -20.73 -46.01
N ILE A 775 26.12 -19.71 -45.16
CA ILE A 775 25.09 -18.67 -45.01
C ILE A 775 25.49 -17.40 -45.81
N GLU A 776 26.71 -17.36 -46.35
CA GLU A 776 27.27 -16.18 -47.01
C GLU A 776 27.69 -16.46 -48.44
N GLN A 777 26.73 -16.58 -49.35
CA GLN A 777 26.98 -16.26 -50.75
C GLN A 777 26.61 -14.79 -51.00
N LYS A 778 27.62 -13.93 -51.17
CA LYS A 778 27.43 -12.59 -51.72
C LYS A 778 27.44 -12.67 -53.24
N GLY A 779 26.27 -12.57 -53.87
CA GLY A 779 26.10 -12.42 -55.32
C GLY A 779 25.35 -13.55 -56.02
N ASN A 780 24.98 -13.34 -57.29
CA ASN A 780 24.37 -14.35 -58.16
C ASN A 780 25.48 -15.21 -58.77
N GLN A 781 25.87 -16.28 -58.09
CA GLN A 781 26.87 -17.22 -58.60
C GLN A 781 26.14 -18.43 -59.18
N GLU A 782 26.43 -18.75 -60.44
CA GLU A 782 25.89 -19.95 -61.06
C GLU A 782 26.35 -21.20 -60.29
N GLY A 783 25.40 -22.07 -59.96
CA GLY A 783 25.67 -23.32 -59.29
C GLY A 783 26.54 -24.28 -60.12
N THR A 784 27.27 -25.13 -59.43
CA THR A 784 28.03 -26.25 -59.98
C THR A 784 27.28 -27.57 -59.75
N VAL A 785 27.78 -28.64 -60.37
CA VAL A 785 27.26 -30.02 -60.20
C VAL A 785 27.48 -30.61 -58.79
N VAL A 786 27.95 -29.83 -57.81
CA VAL A 786 28.16 -30.29 -56.43
C VAL A 786 27.60 -29.32 -55.38
N ASP A 787 27.01 -28.20 -55.79
CA ASP A 787 26.29 -27.24 -54.96
C ASP A 787 24.89 -27.01 -55.55
N SER A 788 24.28 -25.82 -55.46
CA SER A 788 22.95 -25.54 -56.01
C SER A 788 21.83 -26.39 -55.39
N PHE A 789 21.72 -26.29 -54.06
CA PHE A 789 20.65 -26.89 -53.28
C PHE A 789 20.68 -28.42 -53.19
N LEU A 790 21.81 -29.08 -53.48
CA LEU A 790 21.91 -30.53 -53.36
C LEU A 790 21.99 -30.98 -51.90
N ARG A 791 21.26 -32.05 -51.55
CA ARG A 791 21.41 -32.70 -50.25
C ARG A 791 22.74 -33.42 -50.12
N LYS A 792 23.24 -33.50 -48.90
CA LYS A 792 24.38 -34.35 -48.55
C LYS A 792 24.05 -35.80 -48.92
N GLY A 793 24.95 -36.45 -49.65
CA GLY A 793 24.79 -37.83 -50.09
C GLY A 793 23.91 -38.04 -51.33
N ALA A 794 23.29 -37.00 -51.90
CA ALA A 794 22.45 -37.15 -53.10
C ALA A 794 23.22 -37.73 -54.29
N ARG A 795 24.48 -37.33 -54.49
CA ARG A 795 25.30 -37.82 -55.62
C ARG A 795 25.96 -39.18 -55.33
N ASN A 796 26.64 -39.29 -54.19
CA ASN A 796 27.54 -40.41 -53.91
C ASN A 796 26.85 -41.60 -53.25
N ASP A 797 25.72 -41.37 -52.58
CA ASP A 797 25.06 -42.39 -51.79
C ASP A 797 23.72 -42.76 -52.44
N LEU A 798 22.81 -41.79 -52.62
CA LEU A 798 21.47 -42.01 -53.19
C LEU A 798 21.51 -42.60 -54.61
N CYS A 799 22.11 -41.86 -55.54
CA CYS A 799 22.12 -42.27 -56.94
C CYS A 799 22.99 -43.51 -57.14
N TYR A 800 24.01 -43.73 -56.30
CA TYR A 800 24.91 -44.89 -56.41
C TYR A 800 24.23 -46.20 -56.02
N VAL A 801 23.39 -46.19 -54.99
CA VAL A 801 22.65 -47.37 -54.54
C VAL A 801 21.73 -47.93 -55.63
N CYS A 802 21.11 -47.06 -56.44
CA CYS A 802 20.22 -47.49 -57.53
C CYS A 802 20.96 -47.71 -58.87
N HIS A 803 21.93 -46.87 -59.22
CA HIS A 803 22.54 -46.86 -60.56
C HIS A 803 24.00 -47.36 -60.61
N GLY A 804 24.63 -47.64 -59.47
CA GLY A 804 25.99 -48.16 -59.36
C GLY A 804 27.02 -47.36 -60.15
N LYS A 805 27.81 -48.03 -60.99
CA LYS A 805 28.87 -47.38 -61.80
C LYS A 805 28.33 -46.34 -62.80
N ASN A 806 27.05 -46.41 -63.17
CA ASN A 806 26.44 -45.48 -64.12
C ASN A 806 26.03 -44.14 -63.49
N THR A 807 26.07 -44.03 -62.17
CA THR A 807 25.67 -42.84 -61.42
C THR A 807 26.36 -41.58 -61.92
N LEU A 808 27.68 -41.62 -62.16
CA LEU A 808 28.42 -40.43 -62.60
C LEU A 808 27.93 -39.90 -63.96
N ILE A 809 27.62 -40.80 -64.89
CA ILE A 809 27.18 -40.46 -66.24
C ILE A 809 25.77 -39.88 -66.21
N LEU A 810 24.84 -40.57 -65.54
CA LEU A 810 23.45 -40.11 -65.41
C LEU A 810 23.37 -38.78 -64.65
N TYR A 811 24.13 -38.65 -63.58
CA TYR A 811 24.17 -37.43 -62.79
C TYR A 811 24.66 -36.23 -63.61
N ARG A 812 25.76 -36.38 -64.36
CA ARG A 812 26.25 -35.33 -65.27
C ARG A 812 25.25 -35.01 -66.37
N TYR A 813 24.58 -36.02 -66.94
CA TYR A 813 23.56 -35.82 -67.97
C TYR A 813 22.42 -34.90 -67.50
N TYR A 814 21.98 -35.03 -66.24
CA TYR A 814 20.89 -34.20 -65.72
C TYR A 814 21.35 -32.85 -65.16
N HIS A 815 22.59 -32.72 -64.71
CA HIS A 815 23.06 -31.54 -63.96
C HIS A 815 24.09 -30.67 -64.71
N ASP A 816 24.62 -31.13 -65.85
CA ASP A 816 25.52 -30.35 -66.71
C ASP A 816 24.93 -30.24 -68.12
N ALA A 817 24.54 -29.01 -68.51
CA ALA A 817 23.93 -28.74 -69.79
C ALA A 817 24.85 -29.05 -70.99
N LYS A 818 26.18 -28.90 -70.83
CA LYS A 818 27.16 -29.20 -71.89
C LYS A 818 27.33 -30.71 -72.03
N GLU A 819 27.43 -31.44 -70.93
CA GLU A 819 27.50 -32.91 -70.92
C GLU A 819 26.21 -33.53 -71.48
N LYS A 820 25.04 -33.00 -71.10
CA LYS A 820 23.74 -33.40 -71.66
C LYS A 820 23.73 -33.29 -73.19
N GLN A 821 24.16 -32.15 -73.72
CA GLN A 821 24.26 -31.94 -75.17
C GLN A 821 25.31 -32.85 -75.82
N SER A 822 26.46 -33.06 -75.17
CA SER A 822 27.51 -33.97 -75.65
C SER A 822 26.99 -35.40 -75.79
N ILE A 823 26.31 -35.91 -74.76
CA ILE A 823 25.70 -37.25 -74.74
C ILE A 823 24.60 -37.37 -75.80
N LEU A 824 23.72 -36.37 -75.93
CA LEU A 824 22.66 -36.37 -76.96
C LEU A 824 23.24 -36.32 -78.39
N ARG A 825 24.35 -35.62 -78.60
CA ARG A 825 25.09 -35.59 -79.87
C ARG A 825 25.79 -36.91 -80.18
N HIS A 826 26.28 -37.64 -79.18
CA HIS A 826 26.88 -38.97 -79.39
C HIS A 826 25.84 -40.06 -79.69
N SER A 827 24.64 -39.96 -79.13
CA SER A 827 23.54 -40.91 -79.37
C SER A 827 22.93 -40.80 -80.79
N SER A 828 22.98 -39.61 -81.40
CA SER A 828 22.46 -39.38 -82.76
C SER A 828 23.40 -39.87 -83.88
N VAL A 829 24.68 -40.11 -83.59
CA VAL A 829 25.67 -40.59 -84.57
C VAL A 829 25.62 -42.12 -84.76
N LYS A 830 25.00 -42.88 -83.85
CA LYS A 830 24.93 -44.36 -83.93
C LYS A 830 23.70 -44.95 -84.63
N GLN A 831 22.76 -44.13 -85.13
CA GLN A 831 21.55 -44.61 -85.83
C GLN A 831 21.64 -44.55 -87.38
N GLN A 832 22.78 -44.18 -87.96
CA GLN A 832 22.93 -44.01 -89.42
C GLN A 832 23.71 -45.12 -90.16
N GLN A 833 23.93 -46.29 -89.56
CA GLN A 833 24.46 -47.45 -90.30
C GLN A 833 23.65 -48.70 -89.98
N LEU A 834 22.62 -48.94 -90.78
CA LEU A 834 22.08 -50.25 -91.14
C LEU A 834 21.05 -50.03 -92.28
N VAL A 835 21.54 -50.02 -93.51
CA VAL A 835 20.76 -50.20 -94.75
C VAL A 835 21.40 -51.40 -95.48
N PRO A 836 20.61 -52.34 -96.03
CA PRO A 836 21.07 -53.69 -96.35
C PRO A 836 21.81 -53.76 -97.69
N ALA A 837 22.73 -54.73 -97.82
CA ALA A 837 23.28 -55.16 -99.09
C ALA A 837 22.36 -56.20 -99.75
N LYS A 838 22.32 -56.15 -101.08
CA LYS A 838 21.50 -56.92 -102.04
C LYS A 838 21.26 -58.39 -101.73
#